data_AF-A0A938J7I4-F1
#
_entry.id   AF-A0A938J7I4-F1
#
_cell.length_a   1.000
_cell.length_b   1.000
_cell.length_c   1.000
_cell.angle_alpha   90.00
_cell.angle_beta   90.00
_cell.angle_gamma   90.00
#
_symmetry.space_group_name_H-M   'P 1'
#
loop_
_entity.id
_entity.type
_entity.pdbx_description
1 polymer ?
#
loop_
_entity_poly.entity_id
_entity_poly.type
_entity_poly.pdbx_seq_one_letter_code
_entity_poly.pdbx_strand_id
1 'polypeptide(L)'
;MASRRTPTPRVVDAPRYNWRMAVATGERRIVTVLFADIVGSTAIAEQLGPERSKLVVDEVLRLIGAEVERFDGTVAQLVGDELYAVFGAPRSHEDDSERAVLAALAIQGAVARYAEEVGEAYGIALSVRVAVNTGPVVIQPESDDPYNALGETVNVASRIQEVADAGEVVVGPATRLQVASFFELEPLGARELKGVSERVDVFRVVGAGGPVAVPPAGPLVGRDFEQSVLERALEGVAEGRGVVVAVIGEPGIGKTRLVAEARARFDDRVRFVEGRAVSYAQGFAYYVIRELLRDWLGATAATPEARVRLELKAALAGSLGGDADSSYPFVGSLLGIALEPDAQQRLRELSRESVQTRTFEVVAELVCELAADRPLCLVLDDLHWADESSLDLLERLLGVTDTAAVALVLLHRTEREHRSWALGEFARQRFPHRYREIELRPLPNDASRTLATAFSGAELPDRVLDLLTERAGGNPLFLEEALRDLVERGALERRNGRYELAAGVVDLVVPAVVQGTLQARLDRLDPESRQLLSIAAVAGRTFVLPLLEELMPAAVVTTALSELQRLDLVVEVRRRPVPEYRFRHGLVQEAAYASLVEQRRRRLHLEVGVALERLTAEAPERDYAELARHFAEADDAERAADYLVRAGDAARAVFADQEAVAHYEAAGRFLARIGEDARMRETLFKIALARHLASDYARAEDAYDEAFCCSIDEPTQLPATERLETAMGPIADHVLVPGHVYSTETTGIAAHLFRGLLAVDADMNVVPSLADNMRVSADGREYLFRLREGIRWSDGHLVTAEDFAWTWERMRAEGAVTAFLLEGVEARALDERTLEVRVDRPRPSFPYALASVWSFPWPKHEWDRLGPDWCRAEPLVSNGPYVLVERRPERLVLEANPHYRGRRGNIREIAIATDPHAGDELFDLWREGRYDVLAVNRPVDGVADTEPEPFSELGLTFVGFNASMEPFSSEAVRRAVAHALDAAEVAVALGTSSTPAVRGGAIPPAMPGHSTRVRIPYDLE
;
A
#
# COMPACT_ATOMS: atom_id res chain seq x y z
N MET A 1 38.71 4.25 9.65
CA MET A 1 37.98 5.55 9.77
C MET A 1 36.71 5.33 10.59
N ALA A 2 35.90 6.36 10.84
CA ALA A 2 34.68 6.19 11.64
C ALA A 2 33.69 5.22 10.95
N SER A 3 33.29 4.17 11.67
CA SER A 3 32.18 3.31 11.28
C SER A 3 30.94 4.15 11.04
N ARG A 4 30.38 4.09 9.82
CA ARG A 4 29.05 4.66 9.52
C ARG A 4 27.98 3.74 10.10
N ARG A 5 27.90 3.69 11.44
CA ARG A 5 26.64 3.35 12.09
C ARG A 5 25.58 4.30 11.54
N THR A 6 24.55 3.74 10.91
CA THR A 6 23.36 4.47 10.49
C THR A 6 22.89 5.32 11.67
N PRO A 7 22.51 6.60 11.49
CA PRO A 7 22.05 7.41 12.61
C PRO A 7 20.87 6.70 13.26
N THR A 8 21.04 6.20 14.50
CA THR A 8 19.92 5.68 15.27
C THR A 8 18.87 6.78 15.30
N PRO A 9 17.61 6.52 14.89
CA PRO A 9 16.60 7.56 14.86
C PRO A 9 16.57 8.27 16.21
N ARG A 10 16.65 9.60 16.19
CA ARG A 10 16.54 10.37 17.43
C ARG A 10 15.13 10.14 17.95
N VAL A 11 15.01 9.25 18.92
CA VAL A 11 13.83 9.11 19.77
C VAL A 11 13.74 10.40 20.57
N VAL A 12 13.11 11.40 19.95
CA VAL A 12 12.62 12.58 20.65
C VAL A 12 11.53 12.06 21.57
N ASP A 13 11.73 12.19 22.88
CA ASP A 13 10.71 11.89 23.87
C ASP A 13 9.50 12.80 23.62
N ALA A 14 8.54 12.30 22.84
CA ALA A 14 7.25 12.94 22.67
C ALA A 14 6.61 13.09 24.07
N PRO A 15 6.25 14.31 24.50
CA PRO A 15 5.79 14.54 25.85
C PRO A 15 4.53 13.71 26.12
N ARG A 16 4.56 12.89 27.18
CA ARG A 16 3.45 11.96 27.52
C ARG A 16 2.12 12.69 27.52
N TYR A 17 1.29 12.35 26.53
CA TYR A 17 0.17 13.18 26.12
C TYR A 17 -0.98 13.15 27.13
N ASN A 18 -1.41 14.34 27.57
CA ASN A 18 -2.61 14.49 28.38
C ASN A 18 -3.84 14.44 27.46
N TRP A 19 -4.26 13.23 27.08
CA TRP A 19 -5.37 12.96 26.16
C TRP A 19 -6.68 13.68 26.49
N ARG A 20 -6.87 14.13 27.74
CA ARG A 20 -8.01 14.97 28.17
C ARG A 20 -8.04 16.36 27.51
N MET A 21 -6.94 16.80 26.91
CA MET A 21 -6.84 18.06 26.14
C MET A 21 -7.04 17.86 24.63
N ALA A 22 -7.26 16.62 24.16
CA ALA A 22 -7.21 16.27 22.74
C ALA A 22 -8.38 16.75 21.86
N VAL A 23 -9.40 17.36 22.48
CA VAL A 23 -10.75 17.58 21.92
C VAL A 23 -10.87 18.90 21.13
N ALA A 24 -10.01 19.89 21.40
CA ALA A 24 -10.12 21.24 20.84
C ALA A 24 -9.52 21.41 19.43
N THR A 25 -9.95 20.59 18.47
CA THR A 25 -9.75 20.85 17.03
C THR A 25 -11.11 20.68 16.34
N GLY A 26 -11.61 21.75 15.72
CA GLY A 26 -13.01 21.85 15.27
C GLY A 26 -13.50 20.70 14.38
N GLU A 27 -14.75 20.31 14.55
CA GLU A 27 -15.31 19.09 13.94
C GLU A 27 -16.20 19.41 12.73
N ARG A 28 -16.15 18.53 11.71
CA ARG A 28 -17.08 18.56 10.58
C ARG A 28 -18.31 17.72 10.95
N ARG A 29 -19.46 18.37 11.09
CA ARG A 29 -20.73 17.70 11.44
C ARG A 29 -21.82 18.05 10.43
N ILE A 30 -22.86 17.22 10.39
CA ILE A 30 -24.18 17.67 9.93
C ILE A 30 -24.85 18.30 11.14
N VAL A 31 -25.37 19.51 10.99
CA VAL A 31 -26.17 20.20 12.02
C VAL A 31 -27.45 20.73 11.41
N THR A 32 -28.41 21.05 12.26
CA THR A 32 -29.60 21.80 11.88
C THR A 32 -29.52 23.21 12.44
N VAL A 33 -29.58 24.19 11.54
CA VAL A 33 -29.60 25.61 11.85
C VAL A 33 -31.04 26.09 11.95
N LEU A 34 -31.32 26.92 12.96
CA LEU A 34 -32.55 27.70 13.10
C LEU A 34 -32.22 29.19 13.04
N PHE A 35 -32.97 29.94 12.24
CA PHE A 35 -32.99 31.41 12.21
C PHE A 35 -34.40 31.90 12.53
N ALA A 36 -34.53 32.84 13.46
CA ALA A 36 -35.81 33.45 13.85
C ALA A 36 -35.71 34.98 13.87
N ASP A 37 -36.69 35.66 13.28
CA ASP A 37 -36.68 37.11 13.00
C ASP A 37 -38.02 37.77 13.33
N ILE A 38 -37.99 39.01 13.83
CA ILE A 38 -39.17 39.79 14.29
C ILE A 38 -39.70 40.65 13.15
N VAL A 39 -40.84 40.23 12.58
CA VAL A 39 -41.42 40.87 11.40
C VAL A 39 -41.84 42.32 11.70
N GLY A 40 -41.21 43.27 11.02
CA GLY A 40 -41.56 44.69 11.09
C GLY A 40 -40.97 45.45 12.28
N SER A 41 -39.95 44.90 12.97
CA SER A 41 -39.19 45.51 14.07
C SER A 41 -38.94 47.02 13.96
N THR A 42 -38.54 47.51 12.79
CA THR A 42 -38.25 48.93 12.53
C THR A 42 -39.50 49.80 12.64
N ALA A 43 -40.65 49.34 12.15
CA ALA A 43 -41.91 50.07 12.29
C ALA A 43 -42.40 50.05 13.75
N ILE A 44 -42.17 48.94 14.48
CA ILE A 44 -42.42 48.85 15.92
C ILE A 44 -41.53 49.86 16.68
N ALA A 45 -40.27 50.05 16.27
CA ALA A 45 -39.36 51.04 16.83
C ALA A 45 -39.79 52.49 16.56
N GLU A 46 -40.27 52.80 15.34
CA GLU A 46 -40.83 54.11 15.01
C GLU A 46 -42.13 54.42 15.80
N GLN A 47 -42.99 53.42 16.00
CA GLN A 47 -44.28 53.58 16.67
C GLN A 47 -44.18 53.65 18.22
N LEU A 48 -43.27 52.89 18.84
CA LEU A 48 -43.11 52.85 20.31
C LEU A 48 -42.05 53.83 20.84
N GLY A 49 -41.07 54.20 20.02
CA GLY A 49 -39.83 54.85 20.46
C GLY A 49 -38.83 53.85 21.08
N PRO A 50 -37.52 54.17 21.03
CA PRO A 50 -36.45 53.19 21.19
C PRO A 50 -36.38 52.51 22.56
N GLU A 51 -36.78 53.19 23.64
CA GLU A 51 -36.80 52.61 24.99
C GLU A 51 -37.87 51.52 25.14
N ARG A 52 -39.01 51.67 24.45
CA ARG A 52 -40.16 50.75 24.57
C ARG A 52 -40.11 49.63 23.56
N SER A 53 -39.70 49.91 22.32
CA SER A 53 -39.48 48.86 21.33
C SER A 53 -38.38 47.90 21.77
N LYS A 54 -37.32 48.40 22.42
CA LYS A 54 -36.29 47.54 23.00
C LYS A 54 -36.88 46.55 24.03
N LEU A 55 -37.75 46.99 24.94
CA LEU A 55 -38.35 46.09 25.93
C LEU A 55 -39.20 44.97 25.29
N VAL A 56 -39.86 45.25 24.16
CA VAL A 56 -40.62 44.24 23.40
C VAL A 56 -39.69 43.30 22.64
N VAL A 57 -38.64 43.81 21.99
CA VAL A 57 -37.65 43.00 21.24
C VAL A 57 -36.82 42.12 22.18
N ASP A 58 -36.30 42.66 23.29
CA ASP A 58 -35.53 41.92 24.29
C ASP A 58 -36.37 40.75 24.86
N GLU A 59 -37.66 40.95 25.12
CA GLU A 59 -38.57 39.91 25.63
C GLU A 59 -38.91 38.85 24.57
N VAL A 60 -39.09 39.24 23.30
CA VAL A 60 -39.27 38.29 22.19
C VAL A 60 -38.02 37.43 21.99
N LEU A 61 -36.82 38.03 21.95
CA LEU A 61 -35.56 37.28 21.85
C LEU A 61 -35.36 36.34 23.05
N ARG A 62 -35.76 36.76 24.26
CA ARG A 62 -35.76 35.93 25.47
C ARG A 62 -36.74 34.75 25.37
N LEU A 63 -37.91 34.94 24.75
CA LEU A 63 -38.87 33.86 24.49
C LEU A 63 -38.35 32.89 23.43
N ILE A 64 -37.75 33.38 22.34
CA ILE A 64 -37.16 32.54 21.30
C ILE A 64 -36.02 31.70 21.88
N GLY A 65 -35.07 32.32 22.58
CA GLY A 65 -33.93 31.61 23.19
C GLY A 65 -34.36 30.54 24.20
N ALA A 66 -35.36 30.83 25.04
CA ALA A 66 -35.88 29.87 26.00
C ALA A 66 -36.53 28.63 25.36
N GLU A 67 -37.21 28.79 24.21
CA GLU A 67 -37.76 27.64 23.47
C GLU A 67 -36.68 26.91 22.64
N VAL A 68 -35.60 27.58 22.20
CA VAL A 68 -34.42 26.91 21.61
C VAL A 68 -33.72 26.01 22.64
N GLU A 69 -33.36 26.55 23.80
CA GLU A 69 -32.67 25.82 24.88
C GLU A 69 -33.49 24.62 25.38
N ARG A 70 -34.83 24.76 25.41
CA ARG A 70 -35.78 23.73 25.84
C ARG A 70 -35.73 22.43 25.03
N PHE A 71 -35.30 22.48 23.76
CA PHE A 71 -35.16 21.31 22.89
C PHE A 71 -33.69 20.87 22.70
N ASP A 72 -32.81 21.22 23.63
CA ASP A 72 -31.33 21.07 23.59
C ASP A 72 -30.67 21.80 22.40
N GLY A 73 -31.30 22.86 21.88
CA GLY A 73 -30.68 23.77 20.90
C GLY A 73 -29.73 24.76 21.56
N THR A 74 -28.64 25.10 20.90
CA THR A 74 -27.69 26.12 21.35
C THR A 74 -27.97 27.44 20.64
N VAL A 75 -28.31 28.51 21.37
CA VAL A 75 -28.31 29.87 20.82
C VAL A 75 -26.86 30.25 20.51
N ALA A 76 -26.57 30.53 19.24
CA ALA A 76 -25.21 30.69 18.73
C ALA A 76 -24.86 32.15 18.39
N GLN A 77 -25.85 32.98 18.05
CA GLN A 77 -25.66 34.44 17.95
C GLN A 77 -27.00 35.21 18.08
N LEU A 78 -26.91 36.47 18.51
CA LEU A 78 -28.02 37.44 18.54
C LEU A 78 -27.59 38.68 17.76
N VAL A 79 -28.34 39.06 16.72
CA VAL A 79 -27.98 40.18 15.82
C VAL A 79 -29.18 41.10 15.64
N GLY A 80 -29.27 42.12 16.49
CA GLY A 80 -30.37 43.09 16.47
C GLY A 80 -31.70 42.47 16.90
N ASP A 81 -32.53 42.16 15.91
CA ASP A 81 -33.85 41.55 15.99
C ASP A 81 -33.89 40.08 15.47
N GLU A 82 -32.75 39.56 15.00
CA GLU A 82 -32.58 38.17 14.54
C GLU A 82 -31.85 37.29 15.58
N LEU A 83 -32.30 36.05 15.75
CA LEU A 83 -31.67 35.01 16.57
C LEU A 83 -31.22 33.84 15.69
N TYR A 84 -29.95 33.45 15.86
CA TYR A 84 -29.32 32.30 15.23
C TYR A 84 -29.05 31.19 16.25
N ALA A 85 -29.48 29.96 15.95
CA ALA A 85 -29.31 28.80 16.81
C ALA A 85 -28.90 27.54 16.02
N VAL A 86 -28.26 26.60 16.73
CA VAL A 86 -27.77 25.33 16.17
C VAL A 86 -28.19 24.15 17.03
N PHE A 87 -28.77 23.14 16.38
CA PHE A 87 -29.06 21.81 16.91
C PHE A 87 -28.07 20.84 16.25
N GLY A 88 -27.46 19.93 17.02
CA GLY A 88 -26.28 19.14 16.57
C GLY A 88 -24.93 19.67 17.05
N ALA A 89 -24.93 20.81 17.74
CA ALA A 89 -23.75 21.41 18.37
C ALA A 89 -24.12 21.96 19.76
N PRO A 90 -23.33 21.72 20.82
CA PRO A 90 -22.13 20.88 20.87
C PRO A 90 -22.41 19.36 20.92
N ARG A 91 -23.68 18.94 21.07
CA ARG A 91 -24.11 17.53 21.07
C ARG A 91 -24.98 17.24 19.85
N SER A 92 -24.78 16.06 19.25
CA SER A 92 -25.60 15.54 18.15
C SER A 92 -26.69 14.61 18.68
N HIS A 93 -27.87 14.68 18.09
CA HIS A 93 -28.99 13.80 18.33
C HIS A 93 -29.61 13.37 16.99
N GLU A 94 -30.18 12.17 16.96
CA GLU A 94 -30.79 11.57 15.76
C GLU A 94 -32.07 12.27 15.27
N ASP A 95 -32.55 13.17 16.12
CA ASP A 95 -33.74 14.01 16.05
C ASP A 95 -33.39 15.51 16.06
N ASP A 96 -32.12 15.95 15.87
CA ASP A 96 -31.76 17.39 15.87
C ASP A 96 -32.60 18.24 14.89
N SER A 97 -32.94 17.68 13.73
CA SER A 97 -33.81 18.33 12.75
C SER A 97 -35.27 18.41 13.22
N GLU A 98 -35.75 17.39 13.94
CA GLU A 98 -37.07 17.35 14.57
C GLU A 98 -37.13 18.33 15.76
N ARG A 99 -36.12 18.35 16.63
CA ARG A 99 -35.93 19.30 17.74
C ARG A 99 -35.94 20.74 17.28
N ALA A 100 -35.20 21.06 16.21
CA ALA A 100 -35.18 22.40 15.64
C ALA A 100 -36.57 22.83 15.13
N VAL A 101 -37.33 21.92 14.52
CA VAL A 101 -38.68 22.21 14.02
C VAL A 101 -39.72 22.26 15.16
N LEU A 102 -39.59 21.43 16.21
CA LEU A 102 -40.36 21.55 17.45
C LEU A 102 -40.10 22.89 18.13
N ALA A 103 -38.83 23.30 18.24
CA ALA A 103 -38.45 24.61 18.76
C ALA A 103 -39.05 25.73 17.91
N ALA A 104 -38.96 25.66 16.58
CA ALA A 104 -39.56 26.66 15.68
C ALA A 104 -41.10 26.79 15.84
N LEU A 105 -41.82 25.67 15.98
CA LEU A 105 -43.26 25.67 16.26
C LEU A 105 -43.57 26.20 17.67
N ALA A 106 -42.76 25.86 18.67
CA ALA A 106 -42.90 26.36 20.03
C ALA A 106 -42.59 27.86 20.15
N ILE A 107 -41.61 28.36 19.39
CA ILE A 107 -41.30 29.79 19.20
C ILE A 107 -42.53 30.54 18.70
N GLN A 108 -43.16 30.08 17.62
CA GLN A 108 -44.41 30.69 17.12
C GLN A 108 -45.50 30.67 18.19
N GLY A 109 -45.71 29.52 18.85
CA GLY A 109 -46.68 29.37 19.95
C GLY A 109 -46.36 30.17 21.23
N ALA A 110 -45.12 30.64 21.42
CA ALA A 110 -44.70 31.51 22.51
C ALA A 110 -44.90 32.98 22.16
N VAL A 111 -44.40 33.40 21.00
CA VAL A 111 -44.50 34.79 20.53
C VAL A 111 -45.95 35.18 20.21
N ALA A 112 -46.78 34.28 19.66
CA ALA A 112 -48.19 34.56 19.39
C ALA A 112 -48.97 34.94 20.66
N ARG A 113 -48.70 34.29 21.80
CA ARG A 113 -49.33 34.64 23.09
C ARG A 113 -48.88 36.01 23.60
N TYR A 114 -47.59 36.32 23.47
CA TYR A 114 -47.06 37.64 23.83
C TYR A 114 -47.56 38.75 22.89
N ALA A 115 -47.83 38.42 21.62
CA ALA A 115 -48.41 39.33 20.65
C ALA A 115 -49.85 39.75 20.98
N GLU A 116 -50.63 38.90 21.65
CA GLU A 116 -51.95 39.28 22.19
C GLU A 116 -51.79 40.36 23.28
N GLU A 117 -50.87 40.17 24.24
CA GLU A 117 -50.59 41.14 25.31
C GLU A 117 -50.05 42.48 24.76
N VAL A 118 -49.12 42.43 23.81
CA VAL A 118 -48.57 43.63 23.12
C VAL A 118 -49.63 44.31 22.26
N GLY A 119 -50.52 43.54 21.64
CA GLY A 119 -51.66 44.02 20.86
C GLY A 119 -52.66 44.80 21.71
N GLU A 120 -53.07 44.27 22.86
CA GLU A 120 -53.96 44.96 23.80
C GLU A 120 -53.30 46.20 24.43
N ALA A 121 -52.01 46.12 24.79
CA ALA A 121 -51.31 47.21 25.49
C ALA A 121 -50.90 48.38 24.58
N TYR A 122 -50.57 48.11 23.31
CA TYR A 122 -49.95 49.10 22.41
C TYR A 122 -50.60 49.21 21.02
N GLY A 123 -51.55 48.33 20.65
CA GLY A 123 -52.18 48.34 19.34
C GLY A 123 -51.25 47.93 18.19
N ILE A 124 -50.28 47.06 18.47
CA ILE A 124 -49.24 46.62 17.54
C ILE A 124 -49.42 45.13 17.23
N ALA A 125 -49.41 44.80 15.94
CA ALA A 125 -49.29 43.41 15.50
C ALA A 125 -47.83 42.97 15.62
N LEU A 126 -47.59 41.92 16.39
CA LEU A 126 -46.26 41.33 16.62
C LEU A 126 -46.28 39.89 16.09
N SER A 127 -45.25 39.51 15.34
CA SER A 127 -45.07 38.15 14.84
C SER A 127 -43.60 37.90 14.54
N VAL A 128 -43.22 36.62 14.53
CA VAL A 128 -41.90 36.17 14.07
C VAL A 128 -42.06 35.30 12.83
N ARG A 129 -40.97 35.11 12.10
CA ARG A 129 -40.83 34.10 11.05
C ARG A 129 -39.59 33.27 11.35
N VAL A 130 -39.67 31.97 11.12
CA VAL A 130 -38.61 31.03 11.50
C VAL A 130 -38.26 30.14 10.32
N ALA A 131 -36.97 29.99 10.01
CA ALA A 131 -36.50 28.98 9.08
C ALA A 131 -35.57 27.96 9.74
N VAL A 132 -35.64 26.72 9.24
CA VAL A 132 -34.80 25.62 9.67
C VAL A 132 -34.15 24.96 8.46
N ASN A 133 -32.82 24.79 8.47
CA ASN A 133 -32.08 24.11 7.39
C ASN A 133 -30.97 23.20 7.93
N THR A 134 -30.81 22.03 7.33
CA THR A 134 -29.92 20.96 7.80
C THR A 134 -28.86 20.65 6.76
N GLY A 135 -27.61 20.44 7.19
CA GLY A 135 -26.52 20.14 6.27
C GLY A 135 -25.15 20.19 6.92
N PRO A 136 -24.07 19.95 6.13
CA PRO A 136 -22.70 19.96 6.64
C PRO A 136 -22.25 21.38 7.05
N VAL A 137 -21.53 21.45 8.16
CA VAL A 137 -20.82 22.64 8.66
C VAL A 137 -19.46 22.23 9.25
N VAL A 138 -18.61 23.21 9.50
CA VAL A 138 -17.44 23.08 10.39
C VAL A 138 -17.69 23.91 11.64
N ILE A 139 -17.60 23.28 12.82
CA ILE A 139 -17.76 23.94 14.12
C ILE A 139 -16.38 24.29 14.67
N GLN A 140 -16.11 25.58 14.93
CA GLN A 140 -14.87 26.03 15.55
C GLN A 140 -15.09 26.28 17.06
N PRO A 141 -14.27 25.70 17.96
CA PRO A 141 -14.56 25.71 19.40
C PRO A 141 -14.02 26.95 20.16
N GLU A 142 -13.21 27.81 19.53
CA GLU A 142 -12.58 28.97 20.20
C GLU A 142 -12.63 30.24 19.34
N SER A 143 -13.75 30.94 19.40
CA SER A 143 -13.86 32.39 19.19
C SER A 143 -14.68 33.00 20.34
N ASP A 144 -14.66 34.33 20.51
CA ASP A 144 -15.43 34.99 21.58
C ASP A 144 -16.96 34.75 21.45
N ASP A 145 -17.46 34.44 20.24
CA ASP A 145 -18.67 33.65 20.03
C ASP A 145 -18.30 32.15 19.96
N PRO A 146 -18.71 31.30 20.93
CA PRO A 146 -18.20 29.93 21.06
C PRO A 146 -18.80 28.88 20.08
N TYR A 147 -19.78 29.27 19.24
CA TYR A 147 -20.52 28.33 18.37
C TYR A 147 -20.69 28.82 16.93
N ASN A 148 -19.67 29.49 16.38
CA ASN A 148 -19.66 29.92 14.98
C ASN A 148 -19.50 28.71 14.03
N ALA A 149 -20.62 28.11 13.62
CA ALA A 149 -20.64 27.05 12.63
C ALA A 149 -20.58 27.65 11.22
N LEU A 150 -19.60 27.24 10.42
CA LEU A 150 -19.36 27.79 9.08
C LEU A 150 -19.70 26.77 8.00
N GLY A 151 -20.49 27.17 7.01
CA GLY A 151 -20.84 26.34 5.86
C GLY A 151 -21.99 26.90 5.01
N GLU A 152 -22.12 26.39 3.79
CA GLU A 152 -23.20 26.74 2.85
C GLU A 152 -24.60 26.55 3.46
N THR A 153 -24.77 25.50 4.28
CA THR A 153 -25.96 25.20 5.10
C THR A 153 -26.50 26.43 5.83
N VAL A 154 -25.62 27.23 6.44
CA VAL A 154 -25.98 28.40 7.26
C VAL A 154 -26.43 29.56 6.39
N ASN A 155 -25.70 29.81 5.29
CA ASN A 155 -26.07 30.82 4.29
C ASN A 155 -27.44 30.52 3.68
N VAL A 156 -27.71 29.25 3.35
CA VAL A 156 -29.01 28.82 2.82
C VAL A 156 -30.12 28.96 3.87
N ALA A 157 -29.85 28.68 5.15
CA ALA A 157 -30.83 28.81 6.23
C ALA A 157 -31.38 30.24 6.37
N SER A 158 -30.49 31.24 6.45
CA SER A 158 -30.86 32.66 6.51
C SER A 158 -31.64 33.09 5.25
N ARG A 159 -31.23 32.63 4.05
CA ARG A 159 -31.97 32.94 2.81
C ARG A 159 -33.35 32.28 2.73
N ILE A 160 -33.60 31.18 3.46
CA ILE A 160 -34.93 30.58 3.59
C ILE A 160 -35.80 31.38 4.57
N GLN A 161 -35.22 31.96 5.64
CA GLN A 161 -35.93 32.87 6.54
C GLN A 161 -36.39 34.15 5.81
N GLU A 162 -35.60 34.67 4.86
CA GLU A 162 -35.99 35.83 4.05
C GLU A 162 -37.29 35.61 3.23
N VAL A 163 -37.63 34.36 2.88
CA VAL A 163 -38.82 34.01 2.08
C VAL A 163 -39.98 33.42 2.88
N ALA A 164 -39.88 33.37 4.21
CA ALA A 164 -40.97 32.97 5.10
C ALA A 164 -41.94 34.13 5.37
N ASP A 165 -43.25 33.87 5.30
CA ASP A 165 -44.28 34.86 5.66
C ASP A 165 -44.44 34.98 7.20
N ALA A 166 -45.16 36.02 7.62
CA ALA A 166 -45.34 36.34 9.04
C ALA A 166 -46.13 35.25 9.79
N GLY A 167 -45.54 34.70 10.86
CA GLY A 167 -46.11 33.60 11.65
C GLY A 167 -45.76 32.20 11.13
N GLU A 168 -44.97 32.07 10.06
CA GLU A 168 -44.63 30.76 9.49
C GLU A 168 -43.38 30.12 10.10
N VAL A 169 -43.34 28.79 10.03
CA VAL A 169 -42.12 27.99 10.15
C VAL A 169 -41.86 27.35 8.80
N VAL A 170 -40.64 27.53 8.28
CA VAL A 170 -40.27 27.15 6.92
C VAL A 170 -38.99 26.31 6.92
N VAL A 171 -38.90 25.28 6.07
CA VAL A 171 -37.79 24.33 6.03
C VAL A 171 -37.16 24.19 4.66
N GLY A 172 -35.84 24.01 4.63
CA GLY A 172 -35.09 23.65 3.43
C GLY A 172 -35.31 22.20 2.99
N PRO A 173 -34.85 21.82 1.78
CA PRO A 173 -35.14 20.50 1.21
C PRO A 173 -34.45 19.36 1.99
N ALA A 174 -33.24 19.61 2.52
CA ALA A 174 -32.53 18.64 3.35
C ALA A 174 -33.22 18.41 4.71
N THR A 175 -33.71 19.47 5.36
CA THR A 175 -34.53 19.35 6.58
C THR A 175 -35.84 18.65 6.27
N ARG A 176 -36.55 19.01 5.19
CA ARG A 176 -37.77 18.30 4.75
C ARG A 176 -37.53 16.79 4.68
N LEU A 177 -36.46 16.33 4.04
CA LEU A 177 -36.18 14.90 3.89
C LEU A 177 -35.98 14.16 5.23
N GLN A 178 -35.61 14.87 6.30
CA GLN A 178 -35.42 14.32 7.64
C GLN A 178 -36.66 14.46 8.53
N VAL A 179 -37.49 15.50 8.31
CA VAL A 179 -38.62 15.85 9.19
C VAL A 179 -40.00 15.60 8.58
N ALA A 180 -40.13 15.29 7.28
CA ALA A 180 -41.42 15.07 6.59
C ALA A 180 -42.24 13.87 7.12
N SER A 181 -41.67 13.06 8.00
CA SER A 181 -42.30 11.93 8.69
C SER A 181 -42.23 12.08 10.22
N PHE A 182 -42.00 13.30 10.70
CA PHE A 182 -42.32 13.76 12.05
C PHE A 182 -43.29 14.94 12.00
N PHE A 183 -43.38 15.68 10.89
CA PHE A 183 -44.25 16.86 10.73
C PHE A 183 -44.98 16.85 9.38
N GLU A 184 -46.20 17.40 9.38
CA GLU A 184 -46.92 17.72 8.15
C GLU A 184 -46.27 18.93 7.47
N LEU A 185 -45.90 18.80 6.17
CA LEU A 185 -45.10 19.78 5.43
C LEU A 185 -45.68 20.14 4.05
N GLU A 186 -46.11 21.38 3.88
CA GLU A 186 -46.71 21.93 2.65
C GLU A 186 -45.66 22.58 1.72
N PRO A 187 -45.67 22.33 0.39
CA PRO A 187 -44.69 22.93 -0.53
C PRO A 187 -45.00 24.38 -0.90
N LEU A 188 -44.05 25.28 -0.62
CA LEU A 188 -44.04 26.68 -1.11
C LEU A 188 -43.33 26.82 -2.47
N GLY A 189 -42.65 25.77 -2.94
CA GLY A 189 -42.06 25.63 -4.27
C GLY A 189 -40.73 26.38 -4.47
N ALA A 190 -40.03 26.04 -5.56
CA ALA A 190 -38.69 26.51 -5.88
C ALA A 190 -38.54 28.05 -5.92
N ARG A 191 -37.68 28.60 -5.05
CA ARG A 191 -37.37 30.04 -4.94
C ARG A 191 -35.95 30.34 -5.42
N GLU A 192 -35.77 31.53 -5.99
CA GLU A 192 -34.44 32.08 -6.30
C GLU A 192 -33.88 32.77 -5.05
N LEU A 193 -32.85 32.19 -4.45
CA LEU A 193 -32.21 32.71 -3.24
C LEU A 193 -30.99 33.55 -3.62
N LYS A 194 -30.90 34.77 -3.06
CA LYS A 194 -29.88 35.76 -3.42
C LYS A 194 -28.47 35.25 -3.13
N GLY A 195 -27.71 34.94 -4.18
CA GLY A 195 -26.33 34.43 -4.10
C GLY A 195 -26.18 32.92 -4.24
N VAL A 196 -27.29 32.18 -4.35
CA VAL A 196 -27.30 30.75 -4.69
C VAL A 196 -27.51 30.62 -6.21
N SER A 197 -26.76 29.74 -6.88
CA SER A 197 -26.81 29.60 -8.34
C SER A 197 -28.00 28.78 -8.87
N GLU A 198 -28.63 27.99 -8.00
CA GLU A 198 -29.78 27.14 -8.33
C GLU A 198 -31.02 27.55 -7.50
N ARG A 199 -32.21 27.16 -7.98
CA ARG A 199 -33.46 27.40 -7.25
C ARG A 199 -33.64 26.35 -6.17
N VAL A 200 -33.96 26.79 -4.95
CA VAL A 200 -34.13 25.92 -3.79
C VAL A 200 -35.62 25.71 -3.52
N ASP A 201 -36.06 24.45 -3.42
CA ASP A 201 -37.42 24.12 -2.99
C ASP A 201 -37.61 24.35 -1.49
N VAL A 202 -38.71 25.01 -1.12
CA VAL A 202 -38.99 25.52 0.23
C VAL A 202 -40.37 25.03 0.69
N PHE A 203 -40.51 24.71 1.99
CA PHE A 203 -41.70 24.05 2.54
C PHE A 203 -42.13 24.63 3.89
N ARG A 204 -43.44 24.73 4.16
CA ARG A 204 -44.03 25.21 5.42
C ARG A 204 -44.37 24.04 6.36
N VAL A 205 -44.21 24.23 7.67
CA VAL A 205 -44.51 23.23 8.71
C VAL A 205 -45.91 23.43 9.33
N VAL A 206 -46.62 22.33 9.64
CA VAL A 206 -48.04 22.36 10.03
C VAL A 206 -48.39 21.61 11.35
N GLY A 207 -47.67 20.55 11.76
CA GLY A 207 -47.96 19.75 12.99
C GLY A 207 -46.88 18.67 13.28
N ALA A 208 -46.95 17.86 14.36
CA ALA A 208 -45.83 16.99 14.85
C ALA A 208 -46.20 15.56 15.38
N GLY A 209 -45.23 14.62 15.50
CA GLY A 209 -45.31 13.23 16.09
C GLY A 209 -43.93 12.53 16.36
N GLY A 210 -43.84 11.35 17.04
CA GLY A 210 -42.53 10.76 17.53
C GLY A 210 -42.44 9.21 17.88
N PRO A 211 -41.37 8.66 18.57
CA PRO A 211 -40.95 7.19 18.55
C PRO A 211 -40.42 6.44 19.86
N VAL A 212 -40.49 5.06 20.02
CA VAL A 212 -39.77 4.12 21.02
C VAL A 212 -39.91 2.58 20.62
N ALA A 213 -39.06 1.50 20.49
CA ALA A 213 -37.63 0.96 20.53
C ALA A 213 -37.46 -0.21 19.44
N VAL A 214 -36.57 -1.26 19.51
CA VAL A 214 -36.42 -2.57 18.69
C VAL A 214 -35.29 -3.50 19.31
N PRO A 215 -34.80 -4.64 18.71
CA PRO A 215 -33.44 -5.27 18.80
C PRO A 215 -32.91 -6.02 17.47
N PRO A 216 -32.38 -7.29 17.35
CA PRO A 216 -31.12 -7.58 16.55
C PRO A 216 -30.91 -8.90 15.68
N ALA A 217 -30.37 -8.77 14.43
CA ALA A 217 -29.65 -9.75 13.53
C ALA A 217 -30.17 -11.20 13.20
N GLY A 218 -30.01 -11.69 11.95
CA GLY A 218 -30.64 -12.96 11.49
C GLY A 218 -30.17 -13.65 10.16
N PRO A 219 -31.07 -14.35 9.42
CA PRO A 219 -30.77 -15.43 8.46
C PRO A 219 -30.45 -14.99 7.00
N LEU A 220 -30.12 -15.94 6.12
CA LEU A 220 -30.10 -15.73 4.66
C LEU A 220 -31.51 -15.93 4.07
N VAL A 221 -31.98 -15.00 3.23
CA VAL A 221 -33.35 -14.98 2.66
C VAL A 221 -33.30 -14.51 1.20
N GLY A 222 -34.12 -15.09 0.33
CA GLY A 222 -34.32 -14.62 -1.05
C GLY A 222 -33.11 -14.79 -1.97
N ARG A 223 -32.29 -15.82 -1.72
CA ARG A 223 -31.02 -16.11 -2.43
C ARG A 223 -30.93 -17.56 -2.92
N ASP A 224 -32.05 -18.27 -2.96
CA ASP A 224 -32.12 -19.71 -3.22
C ASP A 224 -31.55 -20.10 -4.60
N PHE A 225 -31.71 -19.23 -5.61
CA PHE A 225 -31.10 -19.44 -6.91
C PHE A 225 -29.57 -19.31 -6.85
N GLU A 226 -29.08 -18.18 -6.34
CA GLU A 226 -27.64 -17.89 -6.23
C GLU A 226 -26.91 -18.92 -5.36
N GLN A 227 -27.53 -19.29 -4.23
CA GLN A 227 -27.06 -20.34 -3.33
C GLN A 227 -26.95 -21.67 -4.09
N SER A 228 -27.99 -22.07 -4.84
CA SER A 228 -27.94 -23.32 -5.63
C SER A 228 -26.86 -23.32 -6.72
N VAL A 229 -26.43 -22.16 -7.24
CA VAL A 229 -25.35 -22.08 -8.23
C VAL A 229 -23.99 -22.31 -7.55
N LEU A 230 -23.77 -21.70 -6.38
CA LEU A 230 -22.55 -21.90 -5.59
C LEU A 230 -22.46 -23.33 -5.05
N GLU A 231 -23.56 -23.90 -4.57
CA GLU A 231 -23.61 -25.28 -4.06
C GLU A 231 -23.30 -26.31 -5.16
N ARG A 232 -23.89 -26.17 -6.37
CA ARG A 232 -23.57 -27.05 -7.51
C ARG A 232 -22.13 -26.91 -8.01
N ALA A 233 -21.50 -25.74 -7.82
CA ALA A 233 -20.08 -25.57 -8.07
C ALA A 233 -19.23 -26.33 -7.04
N LEU A 234 -19.57 -26.24 -5.75
CA LEU A 234 -18.88 -26.96 -4.66
C LEU A 234 -19.12 -28.47 -4.70
N GLU A 235 -20.29 -28.94 -5.17
CA GLU A 235 -20.55 -30.35 -5.48
C GLU A 235 -19.60 -30.84 -6.58
N GLY A 236 -19.42 -30.07 -7.65
CA GLY A 236 -18.45 -30.36 -8.70
C GLY A 236 -17.02 -30.49 -8.17
N VAL A 237 -16.61 -29.58 -7.28
CA VAL A 237 -15.29 -29.56 -6.63
C VAL A 237 -15.10 -30.78 -5.73
N ALA A 238 -16.12 -31.13 -4.94
CA ALA A 238 -16.13 -32.34 -4.11
C ALA A 238 -16.23 -33.65 -4.93
N GLU A 239 -16.54 -33.57 -6.22
CA GLU A 239 -16.42 -34.64 -7.23
C GLU A 239 -15.12 -34.54 -8.06
N GLY A 240 -14.15 -33.73 -7.63
CA GLY A 240 -12.82 -33.58 -8.25
C GLY A 240 -12.74 -32.57 -9.41
N ARG A 241 -13.80 -31.83 -9.70
CA ARG A 241 -13.85 -30.84 -10.79
C ARG A 241 -13.66 -29.42 -10.27
N GLY A 242 -12.46 -28.87 -10.39
CA GLY A 242 -12.20 -27.46 -10.09
C GLY A 242 -13.07 -26.47 -10.89
N VAL A 243 -13.25 -25.27 -10.35
CA VAL A 243 -14.22 -24.25 -10.80
C VAL A 243 -13.74 -22.84 -10.44
N VAL A 244 -14.16 -21.83 -11.21
CA VAL A 244 -14.00 -20.41 -10.85
C VAL A 244 -15.40 -19.81 -10.70
N VAL A 245 -15.67 -19.12 -9.59
CA VAL A 245 -16.98 -18.51 -9.30
C VAL A 245 -16.79 -17.03 -8.96
N ALA A 246 -17.16 -16.14 -9.88
CA ALA A 246 -17.26 -14.70 -9.60
C ALA A 246 -18.59 -14.40 -8.91
N VAL A 247 -18.54 -13.67 -7.79
CA VAL A 247 -19.71 -13.27 -7.00
C VAL A 247 -19.70 -11.74 -6.88
N ILE A 248 -20.54 -11.10 -7.68
CA ILE A 248 -20.48 -9.66 -7.97
C ILE A 248 -21.64 -8.96 -7.27
N GLY A 249 -21.39 -7.79 -6.67
CA GLY A 249 -22.45 -6.91 -6.21
C GLY A 249 -22.01 -5.88 -5.18
N GLU A 250 -22.96 -5.09 -4.72
CA GLU A 250 -22.73 -3.90 -3.87
C GLU A 250 -22.23 -4.22 -2.44
N PRO A 251 -21.75 -3.19 -1.70
CA PRO A 251 -21.51 -3.29 -0.26
C PRO A 251 -22.78 -3.70 0.50
N GLY A 252 -22.66 -4.60 1.47
CA GLY A 252 -23.79 -5.07 2.30
C GLY A 252 -24.78 -6.04 1.61
N ILE A 253 -24.69 -6.24 0.29
CA ILE A 253 -25.72 -6.94 -0.51
C ILE A 253 -25.92 -8.44 -0.21
N GLY A 254 -25.02 -9.03 0.59
CA GLY A 254 -25.07 -10.42 1.03
C GLY A 254 -23.90 -11.33 0.61
N LYS A 255 -22.91 -10.83 -0.17
CA LYS A 255 -21.77 -11.60 -0.72
C LYS A 255 -21.16 -12.61 0.27
N THR A 256 -20.59 -12.12 1.37
CA THR A 256 -19.95 -12.96 2.40
C THR A 256 -20.94 -13.89 3.12
N ARG A 257 -22.23 -13.51 3.25
CA ARG A 257 -23.27 -14.35 3.90
C ARG A 257 -23.70 -15.53 3.03
N LEU A 258 -23.71 -15.38 1.70
CA LEU A 258 -23.91 -16.46 0.72
C LEU A 258 -22.78 -17.49 0.84
N VAL A 259 -21.53 -17.04 0.81
CA VAL A 259 -20.37 -17.92 0.95
C VAL A 259 -20.35 -18.62 2.32
N ALA A 260 -20.71 -17.92 3.40
CA ALA A 260 -20.84 -18.53 4.73
C ALA A 260 -21.95 -19.60 4.81
N GLU A 261 -23.07 -19.42 4.12
CA GLU A 261 -24.15 -20.43 4.04
C GLU A 261 -23.70 -21.67 3.27
N ALA A 262 -22.99 -21.47 2.16
CA ALA A 262 -22.41 -22.57 1.39
C ALA A 262 -21.31 -23.29 2.20
N ARG A 263 -20.41 -22.55 2.87
CA ARG A 263 -19.39 -23.13 3.76
C ARG A 263 -20.02 -24.03 4.82
N ALA A 264 -21.06 -23.56 5.52
CA ALA A 264 -21.76 -24.35 6.55
C ALA A 264 -22.35 -25.69 6.08
N ARG A 265 -22.49 -25.91 4.77
CA ARG A 265 -23.01 -27.15 4.15
C ARG A 265 -21.92 -28.05 3.54
N PHE A 266 -20.68 -27.57 3.43
CA PHE A 266 -19.56 -28.25 2.78
C PHE A 266 -18.26 -28.28 3.62
N ASP A 267 -18.22 -27.68 4.82
CA ASP A 267 -17.05 -27.63 5.71
C ASP A 267 -16.60 -29.02 6.24
N ASP A 268 -17.35 -30.09 5.93
CA ASP A 268 -16.97 -31.49 6.14
C ASP A 268 -16.22 -32.11 4.94
N ARG A 269 -16.58 -31.73 3.71
CA ARG A 269 -16.07 -32.29 2.43
C ARG A 269 -15.00 -31.41 1.77
N VAL A 270 -15.15 -30.09 1.82
CA VAL A 270 -14.31 -29.11 1.14
C VAL A 270 -13.54 -28.27 2.17
N ARG A 271 -12.22 -28.12 2.01
CA ARG A 271 -11.37 -27.27 2.84
C ARG A 271 -11.58 -25.82 2.39
N PHE A 272 -12.08 -24.95 3.26
CA PHE A 272 -12.21 -23.52 2.98
C PHE A 272 -11.03 -22.74 3.56
N VAL A 273 -10.44 -21.86 2.76
CA VAL A 273 -9.41 -20.89 3.15
C VAL A 273 -9.82 -19.51 2.64
N GLU A 274 -9.78 -18.49 3.48
CA GLU A 274 -10.25 -17.14 3.17
C GLU A 274 -9.12 -16.10 3.19
N GLY A 275 -9.01 -15.31 2.13
CA GLY A 275 -8.12 -14.16 2.01
C GLY A 275 -8.92 -12.91 1.66
N ARG A 276 -8.58 -11.78 2.27
CA ARG A 276 -9.35 -10.53 2.11
C ARG A 276 -8.45 -9.39 1.64
N ALA A 277 -8.89 -8.68 0.61
CA ALA A 277 -8.33 -7.39 0.25
C ALA A 277 -8.92 -6.26 1.10
N VAL A 278 -8.13 -5.23 1.41
CA VAL A 278 -8.57 -4.07 2.19
C VAL A 278 -8.04 -2.78 1.57
N SER A 279 -8.86 -1.72 1.56
CA SER A 279 -8.60 -0.46 0.85
C SER A 279 -7.25 0.19 1.17
N TYR A 280 -6.76 0.05 2.40
CA TYR A 280 -5.48 0.60 2.84
C TYR A 280 -4.25 -0.28 2.51
N ALA A 281 -4.45 -1.47 1.92
CA ALA A 281 -3.41 -2.44 1.63
C ALA A 281 -3.08 -2.61 0.13
N GLN A 282 -3.65 -1.80 -0.78
CA GLN A 282 -3.37 -1.89 -2.23
C GLN A 282 -1.88 -1.76 -2.59
N GLY A 283 -1.07 -1.08 -1.76
CA GLY A 283 0.39 -1.00 -1.92
C GLY A 283 1.19 -2.09 -1.20
N PHE A 284 0.55 -3.11 -0.63
CA PHE A 284 1.22 -4.17 0.13
C PHE A 284 1.37 -5.41 -0.74
N ALA A 285 2.59 -5.66 -1.20
CA ALA A 285 2.92 -6.80 -2.06
C ALA A 285 2.32 -8.13 -1.55
N TYR A 286 1.59 -8.82 -2.42
CA TYR A 286 0.93 -10.10 -2.21
C TYR A 286 -0.03 -10.16 -1.00
N TYR A 287 -0.66 -9.06 -0.59
CA TYR A 287 -1.47 -8.98 0.64
C TYR A 287 -2.62 -10.01 0.67
N VAL A 288 -3.39 -10.15 -0.41
CA VAL A 288 -4.52 -11.11 -0.43
C VAL A 288 -4.03 -12.57 -0.29
N ILE A 289 -2.88 -12.88 -0.90
CA ILE A 289 -2.24 -14.20 -0.81
C ILE A 289 -1.62 -14.45 0.57
N ARG A 290 -1.07 -13.40 1.20
CA ARG A 290 -0.59 -13.43 2.60
C ARG A 290 -1.72 -13.79 3.55
N GLU A 291 -2.91 -13.23 3.37
CA GLU A 291 -4.08 -13.56 4.20
C GLU A 291 -4.57 -15.01 3.96
N LEU A 292 -4.63 -15.51 2.71
CA LEU A 292 -4.92 -16.92 2.44
C LEU A 292 -3.93 -17.85 3.17
N LEU A 293 -2.63 -17.58 3.08
CA LEU A 293 -1.59 -18.40 3.71
C LEU A 293 -1.65 -18.30 5.25
N ARG A 294 -2.09 -17.16 5.81
CA ARG A 294 -2.31 -17.00 7.25
C ARG A 294 -3.52 -17.80 7.73
N ASP A 295 -4.67 -17.72 7.05
CA ASP A 295 -5.87 -18.50 7.40
C ASP A 295 -5.61 -20.01 7.32
N TRP A 296 -4.91 -20.47 6.27
CA TRP A 296 -4.47 -21.87 6.15
C TRP A 296 -3.60 -22.35 7.32
N LEU A 297 -2.68 -21.51 7.81
CA LEU A 297 -1.85 -21.79 9.00
C LEU A 297 -2.57 -21.51 10.33
N GLY A 298 -3.82 -21.05 10.32
CA GLY A 298 -4.54 -20.56 11.50
C GLY A 298 -3.88 -19.34 12.15
N ALA A 299 -2.97 -18.66 11.46
CA ALA A 299 -2.29 -17.45 11.89
C ALA A 299 -3.17 -16.20 11.68
N THR A 300 -2.75 -15.10 12.30
CA THR A 300 -3.28 -13.74 12.08
C THR A 300 -2.11 -12.75 12.15
N ALA A 301 -2.31 -11.48 11.78
CA ALA A 301 -1.28 -10.44 11.88
C ALA A 301 -0.65 -10.36 13.29
N ALA A 302 -1.46 -10.61 14.34
CA ALA A 302 -1.04 -10.64 15.74
C ALA A 302 -0.23 -11.90 16.16
N THR A 303 0.07 -12.83 15.25
CA THR A 303 0.73 -14.11 15.56
C THR A 303 2.26 -13.98 15.50
N PRO A 304 3.00 -14.28 16.59
CA PRO A 304 4.46 -14.13 16.62
C PRO A 304 5.17 -14.87 15.49
N GLU A 305 6.14 -14.18 14.88
CA GLU A 305 6.93 -14.67 13.75
C GLU A 305 7.48 -16.09 13.94
N ALA A 306 8.12 -16.35 15.07
CA ALA A 306 8.71 -17.65 15.35
C ALA A 306 7.68 -18.79 15.34
N ARG A 307 6.40 -18.50 15.65
CA ARG A 307 5.31 -19.46 15.48
C ARG A 307 4.91 -19.59 14.01
N VAL A 308 4.67 -18.49 13.29
CA VAL A 308 4.31 -18.54 11.85
C VAL A 308 5.36 -19.33 11.06
N ARG A 309 6.65 -19.11 11.35
CA ARG A 309 7.78 -19.85 10.76
C ARG A 309 7.74 -21.36 11.06
N LEU A 310 7.44 -21.74 12.30
CA LEU A 310 7.35 -23.14 12.73
C LEU A 310 6.15 -23.86 12.10
N GLU A 311 4.96 -23.24 12.15
CA GLU A 311 3.73 -23.80 11.58
C GLU A 311 3.87 -23.92 10.05
N LEU A 312 4.48 -22.93 9.37
CA LEU A 312 4.77 -22.97 7.94
C LEU A 312 5.70 -24.15 7.57
N LYS A 313 6.83 -24.33 8.27
CA LYS A 313 7.75 -25.45 8.02
C LYS A 313 7.05 -26.80 8.22
N ALA A 314 6.25 -26.94 9.27
CA ALA A 314 5.48 -28.16 9.53
C ALA A 314 4.41 -28.43 8.46
N ALA A 315 3.67 -27.40 8.05
CA ALA A 315 2.60 -27.52 7.05
C ALA A 315 3.16 -27.79 5.64
N LEU A 316 4.28 -27.18 5.25
CA LEU A 316 4.98 -27.50 4.00
C LEU A 316 5.54 -28.92 4.03
N ALA A 317 6.17 -29.37 5.12
CA ALA A 317 6.67 -30.75 5.25
C ALA A 317 5.53 -31.78 5.17
N GLY A 318 4.35 -31.47 5.71
CA GLY A 318 3.16 -32.30 5.59
C GLY A 318 2.50 -32.31 4.22
N SER A 319 2.72 -31.30 3.36
CA SER A 319 2.03 -31.13 2.07
C SER A 319 2.92 -31.42 0.85
N LEU A 320 4.19 -31.01 0.90
CA LEU A 320 5.16 -31.12 -0.22
C LEU A 320 6.24 -32.20 0.03
N GLY A 321 6.24 -32.83 1.21
CA GLY A 321 7.17 -33.90 1.57
C GLY A 321 8.64 -33.49 1.39
N GLY A 322 9.35 -34.16 0.48
CA GLY A 322 10.78 -33.94 0.25
C GLY A 322 11.13 -32.57 -0.34
N ASP A 323 10.21 -31.92 -1.05
CA ASP A 323 10.42 -30.59 -1.65
C ASP A 323 10.10 -29.42 -0.70
N ALA A 324 9.71 -29.71 0.56
CA ALA A 324 9.35 -28.68 1.53
C ALA A 324 10.51 -27.72 1.86
N ASP A 325 11.72 -28.23 2.06
CA ASP A 325 12.90 -27.41 2.39
C ASP A 325 13.37 -26.55 1.21
N SER A 326 13.14 -26.99 -0.03
CA SER A 326 13.43 -26.20 -1.24
C SER A 326 12.35 -25.14 -1.49
N SER A 327 11.11 -25.40 -1.08
CA SER A 327 9.94 -24.54 -1.27
C SER A 327 9.75 -23.48 -0.18
N TYR A 328 10.21 -23.76 1.05
CA TYR A 328 10.07 -22.89 2.22
C TYR A 328 10.52 -21.42 2.01
N PRO A 329 11.68 -21.12 1.37
CA PRO A 329 12.13 -19.73 1.19
C PRO A 329 11.10 -18.89 0.42
N PHE A 330 10.52 -19.44 -0.65
CA PHE A 330 9.56 -18.76 -1.50
C PHE A 330 8.26 -18.43 -0.73
N VAL A 331 7.66 -19.41 -0.07
CA VAL A 331 6.41 -19.21 0.68
C VAL A 331 6.63 -18.33 1.93
N GLY A 332 7.80 -18.42 2.58
CA GLY A 332 8.15 -17.58 3.72
C GLY A 332 8.38 -16.12 3.32
N SER A 333 9.12 -15.88 2.24
CA SER A 333 9.31 -14.53 1.68
C SER A 333 7.97 -13.92 1.22
N LEU A 334 7.14 -14.72 0.56
CA LEU A 334 5.76 -14.36 0.18
C LEU A 334 4.92 -13.97 1.41
N LEU A 335 5.01 -14.72 2.52
CA LEU A 335 4.36 -14.41 3.80
C LEU A 335 4.91 -13.18 4.54
N GLY A 336 6.06 -12.65 4.10
CA GLY A 336 6.76 -11.56 4.76
C GLY A 336 7.40 -11.98 6.09
N ILE A 337 7.87 -13.22 6.23
CA ILE A 337 8.67 -13.63 7.39
C ILE A 337 10.17 -13.46 7.11
N ALA A 338 10.91 -13.00 8.12
CA ALA A 338 12.36 -13.04 8.11
C ALA A 338 12.81 -14.51 8.03
N LEU A 339 13.46 -14.87 6.93
CA LEU A 339 14.01 -16.20 6.73
C LEU A 339 15.33 -16.35 7.50
N GLU A 340 15.69 -17.58 7.85
CA GLU A 340 17.04 -17.89 8.34
C GLU A 340 18.11 -17.58 7.26
N PRO A 341 19.38 -17.31 7.63
CA PRO A 341 20.40 -16.86 6.68
C PRO A 341 20.61 -17.77 5.46
N ASP A 342 20.50 -19.10 5.64
CA ASP A 342 20.58 -20.08 4.55
C ASP A 342 19.40 -19.99 3.57
N ALA A 343 18.22 -19.62 4.06
CA ALA A 343 17.01 -19.47 3.26
C ALA A 343 16.93 -18.08 2.62
N GLN A 344 17.46 -17.03 3.27
CA GLN A 344 17.70 -15.73 2.62
C GLN A 344 18.72 -15.86 1.48
N GLN A 345 19.85 -16.53 1.74
CA GLN A 345 20.90 -16.72 0.75
C GLN A 345 20.36 -17.40 -0.50
N ARG A 346 19.61 -18.50 -0.35
CA ARG A 346 18.96 -19.20 -1.47
C ARG A 346 17.98 -18.37 -2.31
N LEU A 347 17.49 -17.23 -1.82
CA LEU A 347 16.74 -16.27 -2.62
C LEU A 347 17.63 -15.20 -3.25
N ARG A 348 18.67 -14.71 -2.55
CA ARG A 348 19.66 -13.77 -3.09
C ARG A 348 20.45 -14.34 -4.27
N GLU A 349 20.61 -15.66 -4.30
CA GLU A 349 21.24 -16.42 -5.38
C GLU A 349 20.39 -16.44 -6.67
N LEU A 350 19.09 -16.12 -6.58
CA LEU A 350 18.14 -16.12 -7.69
C LEU A 350 17.76 -14.70 -8.11
N SER A 351 17.52 -14.52 -9.41
CA SER A 351 17.00 -13.28 -9.97
C SER A 351 15.57 -13.08 -9.52
N ARG A 352 15.16 -11.81 -9.37
CA ARG A 352 13.83 -11.43 -8.89
C ARG A 352 12.71 -12.06 -9.75
N GLU A 353 12.90 -12.11 -11.07
CA GLU A 353 12.05 -12.83 -12.04
C GLU A 353 11.96 -14.36 -11.78
N SER A 354 13.10 -14.99 -11.46
CA SER A 354 13.15 -16.41 -11.10
C SER A 354 12.51 -16.68 -9.73
N VAL A 355 12.67 -15.76 -8.77
CA VAL A 355 12.01 -15.81 -7.46
C VAL A 355 10.49 -15.69 -7.63
N GLN A 356 9.98 -14.79 -8.46
CA GLN A 356 8.53 -14.75 -8.74
C GLN A 356 8.07 -16.04 -9.42
N THR A 357 8.74 -16.44 -10.50
CA THR A 357 8.37 -17.63 -11.28
C THR A 357 8.31 -18.87 -10.39
N ARG A 358 9.32 -19.08 -9.53
CA ARG A 358 9.34 -20.21 -8.61
C ARG A 358 8.37 -20.05 -7.44
N THR A 359 8.13 -18.85 -6.94
CA THR A 359 7.05 -18.58 -5.96
C THR A 359 5.68 -18.96 -6.53
N PHE A 360 5.40 -18.57 -7.77
CA PHE A 360 4.13 -18.86 -8.44
C PHE A 360 3.97 -20.37 -8.73
N GLU A 361 5.06 -21.06 -9.08
CA GLU A 361 5.09 -22.52 -9.20
C GLU A 361 4.87 -23.21 -7.85
N VAL A 362 5.60 -22.85 -6.80
CA VAL A 362 5.48 -23.43 -5.45
C VAL A 362 4.09 -23.19 -4.84
N VAL A 363 3.47 -22.03 -5.05
CA VAL A 363 2.10 -21.77 -4.58
C VAL A 363 1.08 -22.59 -5.39
N ALA A 364 1.28 -22.78 -6.69
CA ALA A 364 0.42 -23.66 -7.50
C ALA A 364 0.59 -25.14 -7.13
N GLU A 365 1.83 -25.59 -6.87
CA GLU A 365 2.15 -26.93 -6.35
C GLU A 365 1.48 -27.16 -4.99
N LEU A 366 1.61 -26.22 -4.04
CA LEU A 366 0.95 -26.28 -2.73
C LEU A 366 -0.58 -26.31 -2.85
N VAL A 367 -1.18 -25.50 -3.73
CA VAL A 367 -2.64 -25.50 -3.97
C VAL A 367 -3.10 -26.82 -4.59
N CYS A 368 -2.29 -27.47 -5.44
CA CYS A 368 -2.57 -28.81 -5.98
C CYS A 368 -2.53 -29.88 -4.88
N GLU A 369 -1.46 -29.97 -4.08
CA GLU A 369 -1.33 -30.99 -3.03
C GLU A 369 -2.37 -30.81 -1.92
N LEU A 370 -2.66 -29.57 -1.51
CA LEU A 370 -3.74 -29.29 -0.56
C LEU A 370 -5.12 -29.70 -1.09
N ALA A 371 -5.34 -29.65 -2.41
CA ALA A 371 -6.58 -30.11 -3.04
C ALA A 371 -6.62 -31.63 -3.30
N ALA A 372 -5.46 -32.29 -3.39
CA ALA A 372 -5.33 -33.73 -3.52
C ALA A 372 -5.58 -34.47 -2.19
N ASP A 373 -5.12 -33.91 -1.08
CA ASP A 373 -5.50 -34.34 0.28
C ASP A 373 -7.01 -34.15 0.54
N ARG A 374 -7.53 -32.95 0.22
CA ARG A 374 -8.96 -32.65 0.36
C ARG A 374 -9.38 -31.51 -0.58
N PRO A 375 -10.48 -31.65 -1.36
CA PRO A 375 -10.96 -30.60 -2.28
C PRO A 375 -11.00 -29.23 -1.62
N LEU A 376 -10.48 -28.21 -2.31
CA LEU A 376 -10.09 -26.92 -1.74
C LEU A 376 -10.97 -25.79 -2.29
N CYS A 377 -11.32 -24.83 -1.44
CA CYS A 377 -12.05 -23.62 -1.80
C CYS A 377 -11.30 -22.40 -1.27
N LEU A 378 -10.73 -21.61 -2.18
CA LEU A 378 -10.09 -20.34 -1.87
C LEU A 378 -11.14 -19.23 -2.05
N VAL A 379 -11.52 -18.60 -0.94
CA VAL A 379 -12.45 -17.47 -0.89
C VAL A 379 -11.64 -16.18 -0.86
N LEU A 380 -11.95 -15.27 -1.78
CA LEU A 380 -11.20 -14.05 -2.02
C LEU A 380 -12.13 -12.85 -1.88
N ASP A 381 -12.19 -12.26 -0.68
CA ASP A 381 -13.13 -11.17 -0.34
C ASP A 381 -12.61 -9.77 -0.71
N ASP A 382 -13.53 -8.89 -1.10
CA ASP A 382 -13.31 -7.50 -1.48
C ASP A 382 -12.23 -7.23 -2.57
N LEU A 383 -12.04 -8.12 -3.57
CA LEU A 383 -10.96 -8.04 -4.59
C LEU A 383 -10.82 -6.72 -5.40
N HIS A 384 -11.79 -5.82 -5.32
CA HIS A 384 -11.69 -4.44 -5.83
C HIS A 384 -10.69 -3.56 -5.03
N TRP A 385 -10.13 -4.09 -3.93
CA TRP A 385 -9.02 -3.51 -3.18
C TRP A 385 -7.74 -4.37 -3.20
N ALA A 386 -7.67 -5.37 -4.09
CA ALA A 386 -6.51 -6.27 -4.16
C ALA A 386 -5.27 -5.53 -4.69
N ASP A 387 -4.11 -5.89 -4.14
CA ASP A 387 -2.81 -5.53 -4.69
C ASP A 387 -2.54 -6.23 -6.04
N GLU A 388 -1.78 -5.56 -6.90
CA GLU A 388 -1.52 -5.98 -8.28
C GLU A 388 -0.79 -7.33 -8.34
N SER A 389 0.23 -7.51 -7.50
CA SER A 389 1.00 -8.74 -7.40
C SER A 389 0.18 -9.94 -6.90
N SER A 390 -0.80 -9.76 -6.00
CA SER A 390 -1.82 -10.79 -5.73
C SER A 390 -2.64 -11.13 -6.97
N LEU A 391 -3.06 -10.14 -7.76
CA LEU A 391 -3.87 -10.39 -8.97
C LEU A 391 -3.09 -11.18 -10.03
N ASP A 392 -1.79 -10.92 -10.21
CA ASP A 392 -0.90 -11.73 -11.05
C ASP A 392 -0.83 -13.21 -10.61
N LEU A 393 -0.68 -13.46 -9.32
CA LEU A 393 -0.65 -14.82 -8.77
C LEU A 393 -2.03 -15.51 -8.87
N LEU A 394 -3.13 -14.78 -8.65
CA LEU A 394 -4.48 -15.30 -8.86
C LEU A 394 -4.75 -15.66 -10.32
N GLU A 395 -4.29 -14.85 -11.28
CA GLU A 395 -4.40 -15.15 -12.72
C GLU A 395 -3.69 -16.46 -13.07
N ARG A 396 -2.49 -16.69 -12.50
CA ARG A 396 -1.75 -17.95 -12.65
C ARG A 396 -2.48 -19.14 -12.01
N LEU A 397 -3.13 -18.95 -10.85
CA LEU A 397 -3.88 -20.00 -10.16
C LEU A 397 -5.18 -20.41 -10.88
N LEU A 398 -5.75 -19.58 -11.76
CA LEU A 398 -6.92 -19.97 -12.58
C LEU A 398 -6.70 -21.29 -13.32
N GLY A 399 -5.48 -21.52 -13.84
CA GLY A 399 -5.11 -22.74 -14.55
C GLY A 399 -5.16 -24.01 -13.71
N VAL A 400 -4.98 -23.91 -12.38
CA VAL A 400 -5.04 -25.05 -11.46
C VAL A 400 -6.45 -25.65 -11.39
N THR A 401 -7.49 -24.85 -11.65
CA THR A 401 -8.88 -25.34 -11.71
C THR A 401 -9.13 -26.35 -12.82
N ASP A 402 -8.23 -26.45 -13.82
CA ASP A 402 -8.33 -27.48 -14.85
C ASP A 402 -7.75 -28.84 -14.43
N THR A 403 -6.75 -28.86 -13.54
CA THR A 403 -6.00 -30.07 -13.13
C THR A 403 -6.31 -30.57 -11.72
N ALA A 404 -6.86 -29.74 -10.83
CA ALA A 404 -7.08 -30.06 -9.42
C ALA A 404 -8.52 -29.77 -8.94
N ALA A 405 -8.86 -30.31 -7.77
CA ALA A 405 -10.15 -30.15 -7.10
C ALA A 405 -10.26 -28.80 -6.36
N VAL A 406 -10.11 -27.69 -7.09
CA VAL A 406 -10.00 -26.33 -6.53
C VAL A 406 -11.16 -25.43 -6.98
N ALA A 407 -11.85 -24.81 -6.02
CA ALA A 407 -12.72 -23.66 -6.24
C ALA A 407 -11.97 -22.35 -5.99
N LEU A 408 -12.06 -21.41 -6.92
CA LEU A 408 -11.65 -20.02 -6.74
C LEU A 408 -12.90 -19.13 -6.67
N VAL A 409 -13.24 -18.62 -5.50
CA VAL A 409 -14.45 -17.81 -5.27
C VAL A 409 -14.07 -16.34 -5.15
N LEU A 410 -14.30 -15.58 -6.22
CA LEU A 410 -13.87 -14.20 -6.40
C LEU A 410 -15.02 -13.25 -6.01
N LEU A 411 -14.94 -12.58 -4.85
CA LEU A 411 -15.96 -11.64 -4.39
C LEU A 411 -15.53 -10.20 -4.72
N HIS A 412 -16.30 -9.47 -5.53
CA HIS A 412 -15.97 -8.08 -5.88
C HIS A 412 -17.20 -7.20 -6.15
N ARG A 413 -16.94 -5.92 -6.40
CA ARG A 413 -17.92 -4.90 -6.82
C ARG A 413 -17.93 -4.78 -8.36
N THR A 414 -18.87 -4.00 -8.90
CA THR A 414 -19.03 -3.76 -10.34
C THR A 414 -18.06 -2.68 -10.86
N GLU A 415 -16.81 -2.69 -10.41
CA GLU A 415 -15.79 -1.67 -10.69
C GLU A 415 -14.99 -2.06 -11.95
N ARG A 416 -15.57 -1.76 -13.12
CA ARG A 416 -15.10 -2.23 -14.45
C ARG A 416 -13.71 -1.76 -14.87
N GLU A 417 -13.21 -0.69 -14.23
CA GLU A 417 -11.88 -0.11 -14.50
C GLU A 417 -10.79 -0.74 -13.64
N HIS A 418 -11.14 -1.50 -12.59
CA HIS A 418 -10.18 -2.16 -11.70
C HIS A 418 -9.72 -3.51 -12.25
N ARG A 419 -8.44 -3.87 -12.05
CA ARG A 419 -7.86 -5.12 -12.60
C ARG A 419 -8.57 -6.39 -12.12
N SER A 420 -9.22 -6.39 -10.96
CA SER A 420 -10.05 -7.51 -10.51
C SER A 420 -11.23 -7.82 -11.45
N TRP A 421 -11.78 -6.82 -12.16
CA TRP A 421 -12.77 -7.06 -13.22
C TRP A 421 -12.12 -7.70 -14.45
N ALA A 422 -10.91 -7.25 -14.81
CA ALA A 422 -10.14 -7.85 -15.91
C ALA A 422 -9.75 -9.31 -15.62
N LEU A 423 -9.44 -9.67 -14.37
CA LEU A 423 -9.22 -11.05 -13.93
C LEU A 423 -10.47 -11.93 -14.13
N GLY A 424 -11.66 -11.42 -13.78
CA GLY A 424 -12.93 -12.10 -14.02
C GLY A 424 -13.22 -12.31 -15.51
N GLU A 425 -13.00 -11.27 -16.32
CA GLU A 425 -13.09 -11.34 -17.79
C GLU A 425 -12.11 -12.35 -18.39
N PHE A 426 -10.85 -12.35 -17.94
CA PHE A 426 -9.83 -13.29 -18.38
C PHE A 426 -10.23 -14.73 -18.01
N ALA A 427 -10.71 -14.99 -16.79
CA ALA A 427 -11.23 -16.28 -16.40
C ALA A 427 -12.42 -16.73 -17.27
N ARG A 428 -13.36 -15.82 -17.54
CA ARG A 428 -14.54 -16.03 -18.41
C ARG A 428 -14.16 -16.36 -19.85
N GLN A 429 -13.12 -15.74 -20.39
CA GLN A 429 -12.64 -15.93 -21.76
C GLN A 429 -11.72 -17.16 -21.89
N ARG A 430 -10.82 -17.40 -20.94
CA ARG A 430 -9.77 -18.42 -21.00
C ARG A 430 -10.17 -19.78 -20.42
N PHE A 431 -11.13 -19.80 -19.50
CA PHE A 431 -11.65 -21.01 -18.83
C PHE A 431 -13.21 -21.07 -18.79
N PRO A 432 -13.93 -20.84 -19.91
CA PRO A 432 -15.40 -20.75 -19.92
C PRO A 432 -16.11 -22.04 -19.46
N HIS A 433 -15.44 -23.20 -19.57
CA HIS A 433 -15.91 -24.47 -19.03
C HIS A 433 -15.91 -24.52 -17.49
N ARG A 434 -14.95 -23.85 -16.84
CA ARG A 434 -14.79 -23.74 -15.38
C ARG A 434 -15.46 -22.51 -14.76
N TYR A 435 -15.63 -21.43 -15.51
CA TYR A 435 -16.12 -20.15 -14.98
C TYR A 435 -17.65 -20.11 -14.75
N ARG A 436 -18.07 -19.57 -13.61
CA ARG A 436 -19.47 -19.27 -13.24
C ARG A 436 -19.54 -17.87 -12.65
N GLU A 437 -20.70 -17.24 -12.79
CA GLU A 437 -20.94 -15.85 -12.37
C GLU A 437 -22.25 -15.76 -11.59
N ILE A 438 -22.24 -15.01 -10.49
CA ILE A 438 -23.37 -14.82 -9.58
C ILE A 438 -23.49 -13.33 -9.27
N GLU A 439 -24.45 -12.66 -9.92
CA GLU A 439 -24.76 -11.24 -9.68
C GLU A 439 -25.78 -11.10 -8.54
N LEU A 440 -25.34 -10.60 -7.38
CA LEU A 440 -26.20 -10.32 -6.24
C LEU A 440 -26.89 -8.96 -6.40
N ARG A 441 -28.02 -8.98 -7.09
CA ARG A 441 -28.95 -7.83 -7.20
C ARG A 441 -29.68 -7.57 -5.87
N PRO A 442 -30.31 -6.40 -5.65
CA PRO A 442 -31.14 -6.14 -4.47
C PRO A 442 -32.20 -7.21 -4.19
N LEU A 443 -32.49 -7.43 -2.90
CA LEU A 443 -33.54 -8.36 -2.47
C LEU A 443 -34.93 -7.89 -2.95
N PRO A 444 -35.78 -8.81 -3.43
CA PRO A 444 -37.20 -8.56 -3.60
C PRO A 444 -37.91 -8.16 -2.30
N ASN A 445 -39.00 -7.40 -2.40
CA ASN A 445 -39.69 -6.83 -1.24
C ASN A 445 -40.18 -7.89 -0.24
N ASP A 446 -40.66 -9.04 -0.70
CA ASP A 446 -41.06 -10.17 0.14
C ASP A 446 -39.86 -10.75 0.91
N ALA A 447 -38.72 -10.93 0.25
CA ALA A 447 -37.48 -11.34 0.90
C ALA A 447 -37.00 -10.33 1.95
N SER A 448 -37.08 -9.02 1.66
CA SER A 448 -36.79 -7.96 2.63
C SER A 448 -37.74 -7.97 3.84
N ARG A 449 -39.05 -8.09 3.62
CA ARG A 449 -40.04 -8.19 4.72
C ARG A 449 -39.78 -9.41 5.62
N THR A 450 -39.46 -10.56 5.03
CA THR A 450 -39.07 -11.77 5.78
C THR A 450 -37.75 -11.59 6.53
N LEU A 451 -36.75 -10.98 5.90
CA LEU A 451 -35.44 -10.75 6.51
C LEU A 451 -35.52 -9.79 7.71
N ALA A 452 -36.25 -8.68 7.59
CA ALA A 452 -36.49 -7.74 8.68
C ALA A 452 -37.19 -8.41 9.87
N THR A 453 -38.22 -9.22 9.61
CA THR A 453 -38.96 -9.99 10.65
C THR A 453 -38.07 -11.00 11.39
N ALA A 454 -37.00 -11.46 10.75
CA ALA A 454 -36.04 -12.37 11.36
C ALA A 454 -34.88 -11.62 12.05
N PHE A 455 -34.50 -10.43 11.57
CA PHE A 455 -33.57 -9.51 12.23
C PHE A 455 -34.14 -8.88 13.51
N SER A 456 -35.46 -8.79 13.68
CA SER A 456 -36.09 -8.31 14.92
C SER A 456 -36.22 -9.41 15.99
N GLY A 457 -36.15 -10.68 15.58
CA GLY A 457 -36.46 -11.84 16.42
C GLY A 457 -37.92 -11.87 16.93
N ALA A 458 -38.84 -11.16 16.26
CA ALA A 458 -40.27 -11.14 16.56
C ALA A 458 -41.06 -10.48 15.40
N GLU A 459 -42.36 -10.79 15.27
CA GLU A 459 -43.21 -10.16 14.24
C GLU A 459 -43.16 -8.62 14.30
N LEU A 460 -43.00 -8.00 13.13
CA LEU A 460 -43.01 -6.55 12.92
C LEU A 460 -44.36 -6.11 12.30
N PRO A 461 -44.88 -4.91 12.62
CA PRO A 461 -46.05 -4.37 11.94
C PRO A 461 -45.83 -4.16 10.43
N ASP A 462 -46.83 -4.42 9.58
CA ASP A 462 -46.71 -4.24 8.12
C ASP A 462 -46.17 -2.85 7.71
N ARG A 463 -46.64 -1.77 8.36
CA ARG A 463 -46.17 -0.40 8.08
C ARG A 463 -44.67 -0.20 8.32
N VAL A 464 -44.11 -0.93 9.28
CA VAL A 464 -42.66 -0.93 9.56
C VAL A 464 -41.93 -1.73 8.49
N LEU A 465 -42.47 -2.90 8.15
CA LEU A 465 -41.91 -3.79 7.12
C LEU A 465 -41.85 -3.11 5.75
N ASP A 466 -42.88 -2.34 5.39
CA ASP A 466 -42.92 -1.59 4.13
C ASP A 466 -41.91 -0.44 4.12
N LEU A 467 -41.83 0.37 5.18
CA LEU A 467 -40.82 1.44 5.29
C LEU A 467 -39.39 0.88 5.24
N LEU A 468 -39.10 -0.16 6.01
CA LEU A 468 -37.78 -0.80 6.03
C LEU A 468 -37.41 -1.35 4.65
N THR A 469 -38.38 -1.95 3.95
CA THR A 469 -38.17 -2.49 2.59
C THR A 469 -37.92 -1.39 1.57
N GLU A 470 -38.70 -0.31 1.59
CA GLU A 470 -38.53 0.87 0.73
C GLU A 470 -37.17 1.54 0.97
N ARG A 471 -36.84 1.84 2.23
CA ARG A 471 -35.66 2.63 2.61
C ARG A 471 -34.35 1.84 2.53
N ALA A 472 -34.37 0.53 2.77
CA ALA A 472 -33.20 -0.32 2.55
C ALA A 472 -32.91 -0.57 1.07
N GLY A 473 -33.86 -0.31 0.16
CA GLY A 473 -33.69 -0.53 -1.28
C GLY A 473 -33.31 -1.97 -1.65
N GLY A 474 -33.75 -2.95 -0.86
CA GLY A 474 -33.36 -4.36 -1.01
C GLY A 474 -31.94 -4.72 -0.52
N ASN A 475 -31.20 -3.83 0.15
CA ASN A 475 -29.88 -4.12 0.70
C ASN A 475 -29.97 -4.71 2.13
N PRO A 476 -29.52 -5.96 2.38
CA PRO A 476 -29.56 -6.61 3.70
C PRO A 476 -28.91 -5.80 4.83
N LEU A 477 -27.75 -5.17 4.60
CA LEU A 477 -27.07 -4.41 5.64
C LEU A 477 -27.83 -3.14 6.00
N PHE A 478 -28.42 -2.49 4.99
CA PHE A 478 -29.20 -1.26 5.20
C PHE A 478 -30.49 -1.59 5.95
N LEU A 479 -31.06 -2.79 5.70
CA LEU A 479 -32.19 -3.33 6.44
C LEU A 479 -31.84 -3.68 7.89
N GLU A 480 -30.65 -4.24 8.17
CA GLU A 480 -30.19 -4.49 9.54
C GLU A 480 -29.98 -3.18 10.29
N GLU A 481 -29.20 -2.24 9.74
CA GLU A 481 -28.92 -0.97 10.43
C GLU A 481 -30.16 -0.06 10.53
N ALA A 482 -31.08 -0.07 9.57
CA ALA A 482 -32.34 0.66 9.69
C ALA A 482 -33.26 0.07 10.78
N LEU A 483 -33.34 -1.26 10.89
CA LEU A 483 -34.06 -1.91 11.98
C LEU A 483 -33.35 -1.64 13.32
N ARG A 484 -32.00 -1.60 13.32
CA ARG A 484 -31.15 -1.28 14.47
C ARG A 484 -31.26 0.19 14.91
N ASP A 485 -31.47 1.11 13.98
CA ASP A 485 -31.68 2.54 14.21
C ASP A 485 -33.02 2.78 14.93
N LEU A 486 -34.07 2.09 14.47
CA LEU A 486 -35.35 2.02 15.20
C LEU A 486 -35.18 1.40 16.60
N VAL A 487 -34.13 0.60 16.89
CA VAL A 487 -33.80 0.15 18.27
C VAL A 487 -33.46 1.32 19.16
N GLU A 488 -32.37 2.00 18.78
CA GLU A 488 -31.57 2.79 19.69
C GLU A 488 -32.22 4.17 19.92
N ARG A 489 -32.96 4.68 18.92
CA ARG A 489 -33.99 5.73 19.07
C ARG A 489 -35.19 5.24 19.85
N GLY A 490 -35.81 4.20 19.27
CA GLY A 490 -37.26 4.20 19.15
C GLY A 490 -37.86 3.93 17.76
N ALA A 491 -38.77 2.95 17.70
CA ALA A 491 -40.10 3.07 17.08
C ALA A 491 -41.10 2.01 17.60
N LEU A 492 -40.62 0.81 17.95
CA LEU A 492 -41.38 -0.39 18.31
C LEU A 492 -41.01 -1.01 19.70
N GLU A 493 -41.92 -1.02 20.67
CA GLU A 493 -41.71 -1.77 21.92
C GLU A 493 -41.87 -3.28 21.71
N ARG A 494 -41.03 -4.11 22.36
CA ARG A 494 -41.25 -5.58 22.40
C ARG A 494 -42.33 -5.92 23.42
N ARG A 495 -43.50 -6.38 22.95
CA ARG A 495 -44.64 -6.76 23.80
C ARG A 495 -45.16 -8.14 23.39
N ASN A 496 -45.36 -9.02 24.37
CA ASN A 496 -45.90 -10.37 24.18
C ASN A 496 -45.23 -11.24 23.08
N GLY A 497 -43.95 -10.98 22.77
CA GLY A 497 -43.23 -11.70 21.71
C GLY A 497 -43.44 -11.16 20.30
N ARG A 498 -43.99 -9.94 20.15
CA ARG A 498 -44.09 -9.16 18.90
C ARG A 498 -43.50 -7.76 19.11
N TYR A 499 -43.34 -7.01 18.02
CA TYR A 499 -43.15 -5.57 18.08
C TYR A 499 -44.46 -4.83 17.86
N GLU A 500 -44.77 -3.93 18.77
CA GLU A 500 -45.85 -2.96 18.65
C GLU A 500 -45.22 -1.58 18.49
N LEU A 501 -45.72 -0.75 17.57
CA LEU A 501 -45.40 0.68 17.58
C LEU A 501 -45.74 1.25 18.96
N ALA A 502 -44.83 2.01 19.57
CA ALA A 502 -45.07 2.54 20.91
C ALA A 502 -46.25 3.53 20.96
N ALA A 503 -46.72 3.80 22.18
CA ALA A 503 -47.83 4.71 22.41
C ALA A 503 -47.44 6.16 22.05
N GLY A 504 -47.81 6.60 20.85
CA GLY A 504 -47.50 7.93 20.31
C GLY A 504 -46.95 7.92 18.88
N VAL A 505 -46.58 6.76 18.32
CA VAL A 505 -45.93 6.67 17.00
C VAL A 505 -46.94 6.74 15.86
N VAL A 506 -47.14 7.97 15.34
CA VAL A 506 -48.05 8.28 14.23
C VAL A 506 -47.37 8.18 12.86
N ASP A 507 -46.09 8.53 12.76
CA ASP A 507 -45.24 8.37 11.58
C ASP A 507 -43.89 7.73 11.95
N LEU A 508 -43.15 7.32 10.93
CA LEU A 508 -42.18 6.22 11.03
C LEU A 508 -40.99 6.56 10.13
N VAL A 509 -39.81 6.75 10.72
CA VAL A 509 -38.68 7.43 10.05
C VAL A 509 -37.44 6.55 10.06
N VAL A 510 -36.91 6.28 8.87
CA VAL A 510 -35.64 5.60 8.65
C VAL A 510 -34.78 6.52 7.76
N PRO A 511 -33.57 6.91 8.19
CA PRO A 511 -32.66 7.75 7.41
C PRO A 511 -32.36 7.16 6.03
N ALA A 512 -32.31 8.02 5.00
CA ALA A 512 -32.15 7.60 3.61
C ALA A 512 -30.71 7.14 3.23
N VAL A 513 -29.72 7.28 4.13
CA VAL A 513 -28.31 6.99 3.86
C VAL A 513 -27.64 6.39 5.10
N VAL A 514 -27.00 5.21 4.95
CA VAL A 514 -26.37 4.46 6.05
C VAL A 514 -25.28 5.22 6.79
N GLN A 515 -24.56 6.14 6.13
CA GLN A 515 -23.60 7.02 6.82
C GLN A 515 -24.25 7.86 7.93
N GLY A 516 -25.50 8.32 7.75
CA GLY A 516 -26.22 9.09 8.78
C GLY A 516 -26.53 8.25 10.01
N THR A 517 -27.07 7.04 9.82
CA THR A 517 -27.33 6.07 10.90
C THR A 517 -26.04 5.70 11.62
N LEU A 518 -24.98 5.33 10.89
CA LEU A 518 -23.71 4.95 11.52
C LEU A 518 -23.08 6.12 12.29
N GLN A 519 -23.08 7.34 11.72
CA GLN A 519 -22.44 8.48 12.37
C GLN A 519 -23.17 8.92 13.64
N ALA A 520 -24.50 8.81 13.69
CA ALA A 520 -25.24 9.08 14.92
C ALA A 520 -24.92 8.09 16.06
N ARG A 521 -24.72 6.80 15.73
CA ARG A 521 -24.27 5.77 16.68
C ARG A 521 -22.84 6.04 17.18
N LEU A 522 -21.98 6.66 16.37
CA LEU A 522 -20.66 7.17 16.79
C LEU A 522 -20.76 8.40 17.71
N ASP A 523 -21.73 9.29 17.49
CA ASP A 523 -21.93 10.51 18.29
C ASP A 523 -22.55 10.24 19.68
N ARG A 524 -23.14 9.07 19.89
CA ARG A 524 -23.59 8.60 21.22
C ARG A 524 -22.48 8.08 22.14
N LEU A 525 -21.26 7.84 21.63
CA LEU A 525 -20.15 7.32 22.42
C LEU A 525 -19.67 8.33 23.49
N ASP A 526 -19.18 7.82 24.62
CA ASP A 526 -18.43 8.62 25.58
C ASP A 526 -17.07 9.07 25.00
N PRO A 527 -16.38 10.06 25.61
CA PRO A 527 -15.12 10.58 25.08
C PRO A 527 -13.97 9.57 25.01
N GLU A 528 -13.92 8.59 25.93
CA GLU A 528 -12.88 7.57 25.98
C GLU A 528 -13.14 6.50 24.89
N SER A 529 -14.38 6.03 24.75
CA SER A 529 -14.79 5.11 23.67
C SER A 529 -14.66 5.74 22.28
N ARG A 530 -15.03 7.02 22.11
CA ARG A 530 -14.85 7.75 20.84
C ARG A 530 -13.37 7.90 20.48
N GLN A 531 -12.50 8.21 21.45
CA GLN A 531 -11.06 8.34 21.17
C GLN A 531 -10.45 6.99 20.81
N LEU A 532 -10.81 5.90 21.49
CA LEU A 532 -10.33 4.56 21.14
C LEU A 532 -10.81 4.14 19.75
N LEU A 533 -12.08 4.38 19.43
CA LEU A 533 -12.63 4.05 18.11
C LEU A 533 -12.01 4.90 16.98
N SER A 534 -11.64 6.15 17.27
CA SER A 534 -10.89 7.02 16.34
C SER A 534 -9.49 6.48 16.06
N ILE A 535 -8.77 6.05 17.10
CA ILE A 535 -7.45 5.40 16.99
C ILE A 535 -7.57 4.11 16.18
N ALA A 536 -8.54 3.26 16.53
CA ALA A 536 -8.82 2.00 15.83
C ALA A 536 -9.13 2.24 14.35
N ALA A 537 -9.94 3.26 14.02
CA ALA A 537 -10.30 3.58 12.65
C ALA A 537 -9.11 4.05 11.79
N VAL A 538 -8.11 4.69 12.41
CA VAL A 538 -6.87 5.13 11.76
C VAL A 538 -5.85 4.00 11.63
N ALA A 539 -5.79 3.09 12.62
CA ALA A 539 -4.98 1.88 12.56
C ALA A 539 -5.44 0.95 11.44
N GLY A 540 -6.71 0.53 11.43
CA GLY A 540 -7.28 -0.31 10.38
C GLY A 540 -8.56 -1.04 10.79
N ARG A 541 -9.05 -1.94 9.92
CA ARG A 541 -10.28 -2.70 10.21
C ARG A 541 -10.11 -3.74 11.33
N THR A 542 -8.88 -4.23 11.50
CA THR A 542 -8.45 -5.15 12.55
C THR A 542 -7.27 -4.52 13.28
N PHE A 543 -7.22 -4.64 14.61
CA PHE A 543 -6.23 -3.98 15.46
C PHE A 543 -5.95 -4.80 16.72
N VAL A 544 -4.74 -4.68 17.26
CA VAL A 544 -4.25 -5.47 18.40
C VAL A 544 -4.22 -4.65 19.68
N LEU A 545 -4.45 -5.30 20.83
CA LEU A 545 -4.48 -4.62 22.14
C LEU A 545 -3.20 -3.80 22.45
N PRO A 546 -1.96 -4.28 22.20
CA PRO A 546 -0.75 -3.51 22.53
C PRO A 546 -0.64 -2.17 21.81
N LEU A 547 -1.21 -2.04 20.60
CA LEU A 547 -1.25 -0.77 19.86
C LEU A 547 -2.15 0.25 20.56
N LEU A 548 -3.27 -0.21 21.12
CA LEU A 548 -4.17 0.63 21.90
C LEU A 548 -3.57 1.00 23.26
N GLU A 549 -2.81 0.09 23.89
CA GLU A 549 -2.18 0.30 25.20
C GLU A 549 -0.93 1.21 25.16
N GLU A 550 -0.23 1.29 24.02
CA GLU A 550 0.84 2.28 23.79
C GLU A 550 0.27 3.70 23.59
N LEU A 551 -0.96 3.80 23.08
CA LEU A 551 -1.62 5.06 22.74
C LEU A 551 -2.60 5.58 23.81
N MET A 552 -3.15 4.71 24.64
CA MET A 552 -4.10 5.04 25.71
C MET A 552 -3.85 4.18 26.96
N PRO A 553 -4.13 4.68 28.19
CA PRO A 553 -3.92 3.88 29.39
C PRO A 553 -4.76 2.60 29.39
N ALA A 554 -4.15 1.44 29.65
CA ALA A 554 -4.79 0.12 29.59
C ALA A 554 -6.14 -0.01 30.34
N ALA A 555 -6.32 0.69 31.47
CA ALA A 555 -7.58 0.73 32.21
C ALA A 555 -8.72 1.45 31.45
N VAL A 556 -8.38 2.51 30.71
CA VAL A 556 -9.30 3.20 29.80
C VAL A 556 -9.60 2.31 28.60
N VAL A 557 -8.56 1.73 27.98
CA VAL A 557 -8.68 0.80 26.85
C VAL A 557 -9.62 -0.37 27.15
N THR A 558 -9.49 -0.99 28.32
CA THR A 558 -10.36 -2.10 28.76
C THR A 558 -11.82 -1.67 28.87
N THR A 559 -12.08 -0.47 29.41
CA THR A 559 -13.43 0.07 29.60
C THR A 559 -14.08 0.43 28.27
N ALA A 560 -13.36 1.19 27.44
CA ALA A 560 -13.80 1.60 26.11
C ALA A 560 -14.04 0.42 25.17
N LEU A 561 -13.16 -0.59 25.14
CA LEU A 561 -13.40 -1.82 24.37
C LEU A 561 -14.65 -2.56 24.83
N SER A 562 -14.89 -2.65 26.15
CA SER A 562 -16.09 -3.30 26.70
C SER A 562 -17.38 -2.61 26.25
N GLU A 563 -17.39 -1.28 26.18
CA GLU A 563 -18.53 -0.48 25.72
C GLU A 563 -18.74 -0.58 24.20
N LEU A 564 -17.65 -0.51 23.41
CA LEU A 564 -17.69 -0.69 21.95
C LEU A 564 -18.13 -2.09 21.53
N GLN A 565 -17.84 -3.11 22.36
CA GLN A 565 -18.39 -4.46 22.23
C GLN A 565 -19.87 -4.53 22.61
N ARG A 566 -20.28 -3.87 23.71
CA ARG A 566 -21.68 -3.78 24.13
C ARG A 566 -22.58 -3.11 23.08
N LEU A 567 -22.02 -2.17 22.31
CA LEU A 567 -22.67 -1.44 21.23
C LEU A 567 -22.54 -2.12 19.84
N ASP A 568 -21.99 -3.34 19.78
CA ASP A 568 -21.81 -4.11 18.55
C ASP A 568 -20.88 -3.46 17.49
N LEU A 569 -20.15 -2.39 17.83
CA LEU A 569 -19.27 -1.68 16.88
C LEU A 569 -17.95 -2.45 16.65
N VAL A 570 -17.41 -3.04 17.72
CA VAL A 570 -16.15 -3.81 17.73
C VAL A 570 -16.41 -5.21 18.29
N VAL A 571 -15.70 -6.22 17.77
CA VAL A 571 -15.76 -7.61 18.28
C VAL A 571 -14.35 -8.15 18.56
N GLU A 572 -14.21 -8.96 19.61
CA GLU A 572 -12.99 -9.75 19.88
C GLU A 572 -12.95 -10.91 18.88
N VAL A 573 -11.89 -11.00 18.08
CA VAL A 573 -11.69 -12.08 17.09
C VAL A 573 -10.93 -13.24 17.71
N ARG A 574 -9.90 -12.92 18.50
CA ARG A 574 -8.92 -13.87 19.02
C ARG A 574 -8.34 -13.32 20.31
N ARG A 575 -8.23 -14.19 21.34
CA ARG A 575 -7.80 -13.80 22.70
C ARG A 575 -6.34 -14.13 23.02
N ARG A 576 -5.70 -14.96 22.19
CA ARG A 576 -4.32 -15.46 22.34
C ARG A 576 -3.71 -15.73 20.96
N PRO A 577 -2.39 -15.54 20.76
CA PRO A 577 -1.38 -15.18 21.78
C PRO A 577 -1.50 -13.73 22.25
N VAL A 578 -1.90 -12.81 21.37
CA VAL A 578 -2.23 -11.41 21.66
C VAL A 578 -3.75 -11.22 21.47
N PRO A 579 -4.44 -10.38 22.26
CA PRO A 579 -5.84 -10.04 22.01
C PRO A 579 -6.00 -9.16 20.76
N GLU A 580 -6.90 -9.56 19.88
CA GLU A 580 -7.09 -9.03 18.53
C GLU A 580 -8.57 -8.73 18.30
N TYR A 581 -8.85 -7.51 17.88
CA TYR A 581 -10.18 -6.94 17.74
C TYR A 581 -10.41 -6.47 16.30
N ARG A 582 -11.66 -6.42 15.87
CA ARG A 582 -12.03 -5.82 14.58
C ARG A 582 -13.33 -5.04 14.66
N PHE A 583 -13.52 -4.11 13.74
CA PHE A 583 -14.85 -3.54 13.49
C PHE A 583 -15.81 -4.65 13.02
N ARG A 584 -17.03 -4.67 13.58
CA ARG A 584 -18.03 -5.70 13.27
C ARG A 584 -18.41 -5.67 11.78
N HIS A 585 -18.66 -4.48 11.25
CA HIS A 585 -18.95 -4.19 9.85
C HIS A 585 -17.94 -3.15 9.32
N GLY A 586 -17.47 -3.29 8.06
CA GLY A 586 -16.43 -2.39 7.49
C GLY A 586 -16.85 -0.92 7.44
N LEU A 587 -18.10 -0.67 7.07
CA LEU A 587 -18.68 0.69 6.99
C LEU A 587 -18.67 1.45 8.33
N VAL A 588 -18.57 0.77 9.49
CA VAL A 588 -18.39 1.43 10.79
C VAL A 588 -16.99 2.05 10.90
N GLN A 589 -15.95 1.38 10.38
CA GLN A 589 -14.60 1.94 10.29
C GLN A 589 -14.55 3.08 9.27
N GLU A 590 -15.17 2.91 8.11
CA GLU A 590 -15.24 3.95 7.07
C GLU A 590 -15.92 5.23 7.61
N ALA A 591 -17.04 5.09 8.33
CA ALA A 591 -17.72 6.22 8.98
C ALA A 591 -16.91 6.85 10.12
N ALA A 592 -16.28 6.04 10.97
CA ALA A 592 -15.45 6.52 12.09
C ALA A 592 -14.13 7.17 11.64
N TYR A 593 -13.65 6.84 10.44
CA TYR A 593 -12.50 7.49 9.81
C TYR A 593 -12.91 8.76 9.05
N ALA A 594 -14.04 8.74 8.34
CA ALA A 594 -14.53 9.88 7.56
C ALA A 594 -15.06 11.05 8.41
N SER A 595 -15.43 10.82 9.67
CA SER A 595 -15.79 11.88 10.63
C SER A 595 -14.58 12.64 11.18
N LEU A 596 -13.35 12.13 11.00
CA LEU A 596 -12.13 12.79 11.46
C LEU A 596 -11.76 13.96 10.54
N VAL A 597 -11.70 15.17 11.11
CA VAL A 597 -11.14 16.33 10.42
C VAL A 597 -9.65 16.14 10.14
N GLU A 598 -9.18 16.72 9.03
CA GLU A 598 -7.85 16.46 8.46
C GLU A 598 -6.70 16.62 9.48
N GLN A 599 -6.72 17.69 10.29
CA GLN A 599 -5.71 17.92 11.33
C GLN A 599 -5.68 16.80 12.39
N ARG A 600 -6.85 16.26 12.77
CA ARG A 600 -6.96 15.16 13.75
C ARG A 600 -6.61 13.82 13.12
N ARG A 601 -6.96 13.59 11.85
CA ARG A 601 -6.51 12.44 11.05
C ARG A 601 -4.99 12.41 10.95
N ARG A 602 -4.34 13.48 10.45
CA ARG A 602 -2.87 13.62 10.38
C ARG A 602 -2.20 13.34 11.74
N ARG A 603 -2.71 13.94 12.82
CA ARG A 603 -2.19 13.71 14.18
C ARG A 603 -2.30 12.24 14.62
N LEU A 604 -3.47 11.62 14.45
CA LEU A 604 -3.67 10.21 14.80
C LEU A 604 -2.81 9.28 13.93
N HIS A 605 -2.58 9.59 12.65
CA HIS A 605 -1.68 8.82 11.81
C HIS A 605 -0.24 8.88 12.30
N LEU A 606 0.24 10.04 12.76
CA LEU A 606 1.56 10.20 13.38
C LEU A 606 1.66 9.42 14.70
N GLU A 607 0.66 9.55 15.56
CA GLU A 607 0.58 8.84 16.85
C GLU A 607 0.64 7.31 16.64
N VAL A 608 -0.22 6.77 15.77
CA VAL A 608 -0.24 5.33 15.43
C VAL A 608 1.05 4.88 14.73
N GLY A 609 1.60 5.69 13.81
CA GLY A 609 2.85 5.37 13.13
C GLY A 609 4.04 5.23 14.08
N VAL A 610 4.18 6.14 15.05
CA VAL A 610 5.23 6.08 16.08
C VAL A 610 4.99 4.93 17.08
N ALA A 611 3.74 4.59 17.39
CA ALA A 611 3.44 3.42 18.22
C ALA A 611 3.78 2.09 17.50
N LEU A 612 3.48 1.98 16.21
CA LEU A 612 3.89 0.84 15.39
C LEU A 612 5.42 0.78 15.25
N GLU A 613 6.11 1.89 14.93
CA GLU A 613 7.58 2.00 14.83
C GLU A 613 8.30 1.42 16.08
N ARG A 614 7.69 1.54 17.26
CA ARG A 614 8.17 0.95 18.52
C ARG A 614 7.84 -0.54 18.67
N LEU A 615 6.59 -0.91 18.39
CA LEU A 615 6.09 -2.29 18.54
C LEU A 615 6.73 -3.26 17.53
N THR A 616 7.17 -2.76 16.37
CA THR A 616 7.78 -3.55 15.29
C THR A 616 9.30 -3.42 15.22
N ALA A 617 9.93 -2.73 16.18
CA ALA A 617 11.36 -2.40 16.18
C ALA A 617 12.32 -3.61 16.13
N GLU A 618 11.89 -4.81 16.52
CA GLU A 618 12.68 -6.04 16.41
C GLU A 618 12.68 -6.64 14.99
N ALA A 619 11.71 -6.30 14.13
CA ALA A 619 11.57 -6.83 12.78
C ALA A 619 10.85 -5.85 11.81
N PRO A 620 11.31 -4.60 11.66
CA PRO A 620 10.54 -3.53 11.02
C PRO A 620 10.31 -3.70 9.51
N GLU A 621 11.06 -4.59 8.85
CA GLU A 621 10.96 -4.91 7.41
C GLU A 621 9.57 -5.38 6.99
N ARG A 622 8.83 -6.01 7.91
CA ARG A 622 7.46 -6.49 7.74
C ARG A 622 6.47 -5.36 7.44
N ASP A 623 6.67 -4.23 8.09
CA ASP A 623 5.65 -3.20 8.29
C ASP A 623 6.03 -1.87 7.61
N TYR A 624 7.10 -1.86 6.79
CA TYR A 624 7.55 -0.68 6.05
C TYR A 624 6.43 -0.01 5.24
N ALA A 625 5.55 -0.77 4.57
CA ALA A 625 4.41 -0.22 3.82
C ALA A 625 3.34 0.40 4.74
N GLU A 626 3.17 -0.10 5.97
CA GLU A 626 2.21 0.45 6.94
C GLU A 626 2.76 1.69 7.64
N LEU A 627 4.04 1.66 8.03
CA LEU A 627 4.75 2.83 8.55
C LEU A 627 4.81 3.94 7.49
N ALA A 628 5.10 3.60 6.23
CA ALA A 628 5.03 4.52 5.10
C ALA A 628 3.64 5.15 4.94
N ARG A 629 2.56 4.35 4.97
CA ARG A 629 1.17 4.84 4.96
C ARG A 629 0.93 5.82 6.10
N HIS A 630 1.32 5.46 7.32
CA HIS A 630 1.11 6.30 8.50
C HIS A 630 1.88 7.62 8.45
N PHE A 631 3.16 7.62 8.06
CA PHE A 631 3.94 8.86 7.98
C PHE A 631 3.55 9.73 6.78
N ALA A 632 3.12 9.14 5.65
CA ALA A 632 2.57 9.89 4.53
C ALA A 632 1.23 10.57 4.86
N GLU A 633 0.29 9.85 5.50
CA GLU A 633 -0.99 10.40 5.99
C GLU A 633 -0.83 11.39 7.15
N ALA A 634 0.28 11.31 7.90
CA ALA A 634 0.68 12.31 8.89
C ALA A 634 1.29 13.59 8.28
N ASP A 635 1.69 13.54 7.01
CA ASP A 635 2.50 14.55 6.31
C ASP A 635 3.97 14.69 6.84
N ASP A 636 4.48 13.68 7.55
CA ASP A 636 5.87 13.58 8.03
C ASP A 636 6.80 13.22 6.87
N ALA A 637 7.30 14.26 6.18
CA ALA A 637 8.03 14.13 4.92
C ALA A 637 9.29 13.27 5.00
N GLU A 638 10.07 13.39 6.07
CA GLU A 638 11.36 12.70 6.22
C GLU A 638 11.14 11.19 6.44
N ARG A 639 10.24 10.82 7.36
CA ARG A 639 9.90 9.43 7.63
C ARG A 639 9.12 8.80 6.47
N ALA A 640 8.18 9.53 5.86
CA ALA A 640 7.44 9.02 4.71
C ALA A 640 8.41 8.66 3.57
N ALA A 641 9.35 9.54 3.22
CA ALA A 641 10.35 9.26 2.20
C ALA A 641 11.24 8.04 2.54
N ASP A 642 11.72 7.93 3.77
CA ASP A 642 12.56 6.80 4.22
C ASP A 642 11.81 5.46 4.20
N TYR A 643 10.62 5.40 4.81
CA TYR A 643 9.81 4.17 4.82
C TYR A 643 9.25 3.80 3.44
N LEU A 644 8.93 4.77 2.57
CA LEU A 644 8.49 4.49 1.19
C LEU A 644 9.64 3.91 0.33
N VAL A 645 10.87 4.43 0.41
CA VAL A 645 12.00 3.80 -0.30
C VAL A 645 12.22 2.37 0.17
N ARG A 646 12.15 2.13 1.49
CA ARG A 646 12.30 0.79 2.07
C ARG A 646 11.15 -0.16 1.73
N ALA A 647 9.91 0.33 1.70
CA ALA A 647 8.75 -0.44 1.23
C ALA A 647 8.90 -0.80 -0.26
N GLY A 648 9.41 0.12 -1.08
CA GLY A 648 9.73 -0.12 -2.48
C GLY A 648 10.84 -1.17 -2.65
N ASP A 649 11.93 -1.08 -1.87
CA ASP A 649 13.01 -2.07 -1.89
C ASP A 649 12.54 -3.47 -1.42
N ALA A 650 11.67 -3.54 -0.41
CA ALA A 650 11.08 -4.80 0.07
C ALA A 650 10.10 -5.41 -0.96
N ALA A 651 9.26 -4.58 -1.61
CA ALA A 651 8.39 -5.02 -2.71
C ALA A 651 9.21 -5.53 -3.91
N ARG A 652 10.26 -4.81 -4.28
CA ARG A 652 11.20 -5.18 -5.36
C ARG A 652 11.96 -6.47 -5.04
N ALA A 653 12.29 -6.73 -3.77
CA ALA A 653 12.92 -7.97 -3.33
C ALA A 653 12.04 -9.22 -3.55
N VAL A 654 10.71 -9.06 -3.49
CA VAL A 654 9.73 -10.13 -3.80
C VAL A 654 9.15 -10.05 -5.22
N PHE A 655 9.73 -9.21 -6.10
CA PHE A 655 9.25 -8.96 -7.47
C PHE A 655 7.76 -8.58 -7.49
N ALA A 656 7.40 -7.62 -6.65
CA ALA A 656 6.17 -6.84 -6.72
C ALA A 656 6.54 -5.46 -7.31
N ASP A 657 6.95 -5.46 -8.58
CA ASP A 657 7.58 -4.29 -9.22
C ASP A 657 6.60 -3.12 -9.43
N GLN A 658 5.29 -3.38 -9.55
CA GLN A 658 4.27 -2.34 -9.62
C GLN A 658 4.16 -1.58 -8.29
N GLU A 659 4.04 -2.32 -7.19
CA GLU A 659 4.04 -1.78 -5.83
C GLU A 659 5.37 -1.09 -5.50
N ALA A 660 6.51 -1.66 -5.95
CA ALA A 660 7.82 -1.05 -5.79
C ALA A 660 7.91 0.33 -6.46
N VAL A 661 7.51 0.41 -7.74
CA VAL A 661 7.47 1.68 -8.48
C VAL A 661 6.49 2.67 -7.83
N ALA A 662 5.30 2.23 -7.40
CA ALA A 662 4.34 3.10 -6.71
C ALA A 662 4.89 3.67 -5.39
N HIS A 663 5.61 2.86 -4.60
CA HIS A 663 6.30 3.32 -3.39
C HIS A 663 7.43 4.29 -3.69
N TYR A 664 8.28 4.01 -4.69
CA TYR A 664 9.36 4.91 -5.10
C TYR A 664 8.84 6.24 -5.66
N GLU A 665 7.77 6.23 -6.45
CA GLU A 665 7.12 7.46 -6.95
C GLU A 665 6.51 8.27 -5.80
N ALA A 666 5.94 7.60 -4.80
CA ALA A 666 5.46 8.26 -3.58
C ALA A 666 6.61 8.85 -2.75
N ALA A 667 7.72 8.11 -2.59
CA ALA A 667 8.92 8.62 -1.93
C ALA A 667 9.46 9.87 -2.65
N GLY A 668 9.52 9.85 -3.98
CA GLY A 668 10.02 10.96 -4.79
C GLY A 668 9.25 12.27 -4.55
N ARG A 669 7.92 12.20 -4.42
CA ARG A 669 7.09 13.37 -4.07
C ARG A 669 7.45 13.98 -2.71
N PHE A 670 7.87 13.17 -1.73
CA PHE A 670 8.35 13.67 -0.45
C PHE A 670 9.81 14.15 -0.51
N LEU A 671 10.70 13.42 -1.20
CA LEU A 671 12.12 13.75 -1.37
C LEU A 671 12.31 15.11 -2.06
N ALA A 672 11.58 15.38 -3.14
CA ALA A 672 11.58 16.66 -3.83
C ALA A 672 11.09 17.82 -2.92
N ARG A 673 10.16 17.54 -2.00
CA ARG A 673 9.63 18.56 -1.07
C ARG A 673 10.62 18.93 0.04
N ILE A 674 11.53 18.03 0.41
CA ILE A 674 12.59 18.28 1.41
C ILE A 674 13.96 18.64 0.80
N GLY A 675 14.10 18.62 -0.52
CA GLY A 675 15.34 18.98 -1.23
C GLY A 675 16.42 17.90 -1.23
N GLU A 676 16.04 16.64 -1.06
CA GLU A 676 16.95 15.48 -0.99
C GLU A 676 17.29 14.93 -2.38
N ASP A 677 17.81 15.79 -3.26
CA ASP A 677 18.09 15.51 -4.69
C ASP A 677 18.92 14.22 -4.91
N ALA A 678 19.89 13.93 -4.05
CA ALA A 678 20.71 12.72 -4.16
C ALA A 678 19.89 11.43 -3.92
N ARG A 679 19.05 11.41 -2.88
CA ARG A 679 18.15 10.28 -2.59
C ARG A 679 17.03 10.18 -3.63
N MET A 680 16.56 11.32 -4.15
CA MET A 680 15.59 11.40 -5.25
C MET A 680 16.18 10.74 -6.51
N ARG A 681 17.41 11.11 -6.88
CA ARG A 681 18.16 10.51 -7.98
C ARG A 681 18.31 9.00 -7.84
N GLU A 682 18.77 8.52 -6.69
CA GLU A 682 18.90 7.09 -6.39
C GLU A 682 17.54 6.36 -6.52
N THR A 683 16.46 6.97 -6.06
CA THR A 683 15.07 6.45 -6.15
C THR A 683 14.58 6.40 -7.60
N LEU A 684 14.84 7.43 -8.40
CA LEU A 684 14.49 7.48 -9.82
C LEU A 684 15.29 6.45 -10.65
N PHE A 685 16.56 6.19 -10.32
CA PHE A 685 17.31 5.07 -10.94
C PHE A 685 16.71 3.71 -10.59
N LYS A 686 16.16 3.51 -9.39
CA LYS A 686 15.41 2.28 -9.03
C LYS A 686 14.12 2.15 -9.86
N ILE A 687 13.36 3.23 -10.06
CA ILE A 687 12.16 3.26 -10.91
C ILE A 687 12.52 2.95 -12.38
N ALA A 688 13.50 3.67 -12.93
CA ALA A 688 13.91 3.54 -14.32
C ALA A 688 14.38 2.10 -14.62
N LEU A 689 15.20 1.52 -13.73
CA LEU A 689 15.67 0.14 -13.87
C LEU A 689 14.55 -0.89 -13.76
N ALA A 690 13.58 -0.72 -12.84
CA ALA A 690 12.43 -1.62 -12.73
C ALA A 690 11.58 -1.60 -14.02
N ARG A 691 11.25 -0.39 -14.53
CA ARG A 691 10.53 -0.21 -15.80
C ARG A 691 11.29 -0.77 -17.00
N HIS A 692 12.63 -0.59 -17.05
CA HIS A 692 13.49 -1.11 -18.11
C HIS A 692 13.57 -2.65 -18.12
N LEU A 693 13.59 -3.26 -16.93
CA LEU A 693 13.54 -4.72 -16.78
C LEU A 693 12.15 -5.28 -17.19
N ALA A 694 11.07 -4.57 -16.87
CA ALA A 694 9.72 -4.86 -17.34
C ALA A 694 9.48 -4.55 -18.84
N SER A 695 10.50 -4.06 -19.56
CA SER A 695 10.43 -3.63 -20.97
C SER A 695 9.49 -2.45 -21.25
N ASP A 696 9.09 -1.68 -20.23
CA ASP A 696 8.42 -0.38 -20.38
C ASP A 696 9.48 0.71 -20.63
N TYR A 697 10.14 0.62 -21.79
CA TYR A 697 11.29 1.46 -22.13
C TYR A 697 10.94 2.95 -22.22
N ALA A 698 9.71 3.28 -22.63
CA ALA A 698 9.25 4.66 -22.69
C ALA A 698 9.20 5.29 -21.29
N ARG A 699 8.52 4.64 -20.32
CA ARG A 699 8.51 5.13 -18.94
C ARG A 699 9.86 4.98 -18.24
N ALA A 700 10.74 4.11 -18.73
CA ALA A 700 12.13 4.06 -18.27
C ALA A 700 12.93 5.30 -18.72
N GLU A 701 12.76 5.78 -19.96
CA GLU A 701 13.37 7.03 -20.43
C GLU A 701 12.96 8.21 -19.55
N ASP A 702 11.66 8.39 -19.28
CA ASP A 702 11.13 9.47 -18.43
C ASP A 702 11.88 9.53 -17.07
N ALA A 703 11.99 8.38 -16.39
CA ALA A 703 12.61 8.28 -15.08
C ALA A 703 14.15 8.40 -15.14
N TYR A 704 14.80 7.98 -16.24
CA TYR A 704 16.23 8.23 -16.44
C TYR A 704 16.50 9.72 -16.63
N ASP A 705 15.78 10.42 -17.53
CA ASP A 705 16.05 11.83 -17.84
C ASP A 705 15.77 12.72 -16.61
N GLU A 706 14.74 12.41 -15.81
CA GLU A 706 14.50 13.04 -14.50
C GLU A 706 15.66 12.76 -13.52
N ALA A 707 16.11 11.52 -13.38
CA ALA A 707 17.23 11.16 -12.49
C ALA A 707 18.53 11.87 -12.88
N PHE A 708 18.78 12.09 -14.18
CA PHE A 708 19.94 12.84 -14.63
C PHE A 708 19.83 14.36 -14.37
N CYS A 709 18.62 14.90 -14.27
CA CYS A 709 18.38 16.31 -13.91
C CYS A 709 18.57 16.61 -12.41
N CYS A 710 18.41 15.63 -11.51
CA CYS A 710 18.66 15.80 -10.08
C CYS A 710 20.12 16.17 -9.77
N SER A 711 20.33 17.18 -8.92
CA SER A 711 21.68 17.63 -8.54
C SER A 711 22.40 16.59 -7.67
N ILE A 712 23.72 16.50 -7.81
CA ILE A 712 24.58 15.71 -6.91
C ILE A 712 25.90 16.44 -6.65
N ASP A 713 26.31 16.48 -5.38
CA ASP A 713 27.64 16.91 -4.98
C ASP A 713 28.72 16.00 -5.56
N GLU A 714 29.87 16.57 -5.95
CA GLU A 714 31.03 15.77 -6.31
C GLU A 714 31.53 14.96 -5.08
N PRO A 715 31.82 13.66 -5.23
CA PRO A 715 32.21 12.83 -4.10
C PRO A 715 33.57 13.29 -3.53
N THR A 716 33.59 13.66 -2.24
CA THR A 716 34.79 14.17 -1.55
C THR A 716 36.02 13.29 -1.78
N GLN A 717 36.96 13.75 -2.62
CA GLN A 717 38.17 13.00 -2.91
C GLN A 717 39.18 13.15 -1.76
N LEU A 718 39.44 12.06 -1.04
CA LEU A 718 40.43 12.04 0.03
C LEU A 718 41.87 12.09 -0.53
N PRO A 719 42.81 12.76 0.16
CA PRO A 719 44.23 12.71 -0.16
C PRO A 719 44.76 11.27 -0.20
N ALA A 720 45.67 11.00 -1.15
CA ALA A 720 46.32 9.70 -1.28
C ALA A 720 47.47 9.59 -0.26
N THR A 721 47.23 8.94 0.87
CA THR A 721 48.20 8.80 1.98
C THR A 721 48.64 7.36 2.22
N GLU A 722 47.72 6.39 2.27
CA GLU A 722 48.02 5.03 2.76
C GLU A 722 48.57 4.09 1.67
N ARG A 723 49.24 3.04 2.11
CA ARG A 723 49.52 1.83 1.31
C ARG A 723 48.68 0.69 1.85
N LEU A 724 48.25 -0.21 0.96
CA LEU A 724 47.54 -1.44 1.31
C LEU A 724 48.27 -2.63 0.67
N GLU A 725 48.54 -3.67 1.44
CA GLU A 725 49.07 -4.96 0.96
C GLU A 725 47.97 -6.02 0.98
N THR A 726 47.81 -6.73 -0.13
CA THR A 726 46.81 -7.79 -0.31
C THR A 726 47.40 -8.90 -1.17
N ALA A 727 46.70 -10.02 -1.29
CA ALA A 727 47.16 -11.17 -2.06
C ALA A 727 46.02 -11.92 -2.74
N MET A 728 46.39 -12.72 -3.73
CA MET A 728 45.52 -13.61 -4.47
C MET A 728 46.32 -14.82 -4.96
N GLY A 729 45.61 -15.86 -5.42
CA GLY A 729 46.24 -17.01 -6.08
C GLY A 729 46.92 -16.66 -7.42
N PRO A 730 47.58 -17.63 -8.06
CA PRO A 730 48.39 -17.39 -9.24
C PRO A 730 47.52 -17.12 -10.48
N ILE A 731 47.70 -15.94 -11.10
CA ILE A 731 47.05 -15.58 -12.38
C ILE A 731 47.91 -16.03 -13.57
N ALA A 732 47.30 -16.72 -14.54
CA ALA A 732 48.02 -17.36 -15.65
C ALA A 732 48.39 -16.42 -16.81
N ASP A 733 47.66 -15.30 -16.96
CA ASP A 733 48.02 -14.18 -17.82
C ASP A 733 47.85 -12.87 -17.03
N HIS A 734 48.77 -11.94 -17.22
CA HIS A 734 48.78 -10.62 -16.56
C HIS A 734 48.23 -9.52 -17.50
N VAL A 735 47.54 -9.85 -18.59
CA VAL A 735 46.82 -8.90 -19.47
C VAL A 735 45.49 -8.47 -18.81
N LEU A 736 45.59 -7.48 -17.93
CA LEU A 736 44.51 -7.01 -17.04
C LEU A 736 43.68 -5.86 -17.67
N VAL A 737 43.12 -6.10 -18.85
CA VAL A 737 42.34 -5.11 -19.63
C VAL A 737 40.96 -5.64 -20.04
N PRO A 738 39.96 -4.76 -20.30
CA PRO A 738 38.66 -5.14 -20.84
C PRO A 738 38.79 -6.05 -22.07
N GLY A 739 37.87 -6.99 -22.28
CA GLY A 739 37.93 -7.95 -23.38
C GLY A 739 38.81 -9.18 -23.10
N HIS A 740 39.89 -9.05 -22.32
CA HIS A 740 40.87 -10.12 -22.08
C HIS A 740 40.77 -10.77 -20.70
N VAL A 741 40.25 -10.07 -19.68
CA VAL A 741 39.96 -10.66 -18.37
C VAL A 741 38.75 -11.61 -18.41
N TYR A 742 38.78 -12.65 -17.57
CA TYR A 742 37.75 -13.71 -17.54
C TYR A 742 37.56 -14.39 -16.18
N SER A 743 38.54 -14.33 -15.28
CA SER A 743 38.40 -14.86 -13.91
C SER A 743 37.94 -13.77 -12.93
N THR A 744 37.43 -14.15 -11.76
CA THR A 744 37.07 -13.21 -10.68
C THR A 744 38.26 -12.32 -10.28
N GLU A 745 39.46 -12.87 -10.10
CA GLU A 745 40.64 -12.12 -9.68
C GLU A 745 41.06 -11.12 -10.76
N THR A 746 41.15 -11.57 -12.02
CA THR A 746 41.55 -10.72 -13.15
C THR A 746 40.50 -9.62 -13.43
N THR A 747 39.22 -9.95 -13.30
CA THR A 747 38.11 -9.00 -13.46
C THR A 747 38.08 -7.97 -12.33
N GLY A 748 38.31 -8.40 -11.08
CA GLY A 748 38.42 -7.51 -9.92
C GLY A 748 39.54 -6.47 -10.05
N ILE A 749 40.74 -6.88 -10.49
CA ILE A 749 41.85 -5.93 -10.72
C ILE A 749 41.51 -4.97 -11.87
N ALA A 750 40.94 -5.47 -12.97
CA ALA A 750 40.50 -4.61 -14.06
C ALA A 750 39.36 -3.64 -13.64
N ALA A 751 38.53 -4.02 -12.66
CA ALA A 751 37.56 -3.14 -12.00
C ALA A 751 38.19 -2.11 -11.03
N HIS A 752 39.50 -2.16 -10.76
CA HIS A 752 40.26 -1.06 -10.15
C HIS A 752 40.96 -0.17 -11.20
N LEU A 753 41.22 -0.70 -12.40
CA LEU A 753 41.92 -0.01 -13.48
C LEU A 753 40.99 0.76 -14.43
N PHE A 754 39.83 0.22 -14.78
CA PHE A 754 38.95 0.77 -15.84
C PHE A 754 37.54 1.09 -15.35
N ARG A 755 36.83 1.99 -16.04
CA ARG A 755 35.43 2.38 -15.80
C ARG A 755 34.66 2.50 -17.11
N GLY A 756 33.42 1.99 -17.12
CA GLY A 756 32.47 2.10 -18.22
C GLY A 756 31.40 3.18 -18.03
N LEU A 757 30.40 3.15 -18.89
CA LEU A 757 29.26 4.09 -18.90
C LEU A 757 28.46 4.01 -17.58
N LEU A 758 28.19 2.79 -17.14
CA LEU A 758 27.42 2.44 -15.94
C LEU A 758 28.31 1.66 -14.95
N ALA A 759 27.80 1.43 -13.74
CA ALA A 759 28.36 0.55 -12.73
C ALA A 759 27.23 -0.16 -11.96
N VAL A 760 27.57 -1.19 -11.19
CA VAL A 760 26.67 -1.85 -10.25
C VAL A 760 27.05 -1.40 -8.83
N ASP A 761 26.06 -1.10 -7.99
CA ASP A 761 26.26 -0.81 -6.56
C ASP A 761 26.10 -2.06 -5.66
N ALA A 762 26.26 -1.90 -4.35
CA ALA A 762 26.19 -3.00 -3.38
C ALA A 762 24.80 -3.65 -3.27
N ASP A 763 23.73 -2.95 -3.66
CA ASP A 763 22.35 -3.44 -3.68
C ASP A 763 21.95 -4.01 -5.06
N MET A 764 22.94 -4.19 -5.93
CA MET A 764 22.81 -4.67 -7.31
C MET A 764 21.97 -3.75 -8.21
N ASN A 765 21.90 -2.45 -7.91
CA ASN A 765 21.31 -1.44 -8.81
C ASN A 765 22.32 -1.04 -9.88
N VAL A 766 21.83 -0.72 -11.08
CA VAL A 766 22.64 -0.11 -12.14
C VAL A 766 22.66 1.41 -11.95
N VAL A 767 23.84 1.99 -11.79
CA VAL A 767 24.05 3.41 -11.47
C VAL A 767 24.99 4.09 -12.48
N PRO A 768 24.92 5.43 -12.69
CA PRO A 768 25.79 6.11 -13.66
C PRO A 768 27.26 6.17 -13.23
N SER A 769 28.14 5.60 -14.05
CA SER A 769 29.60 5.67 -13.90
C SER A 769 30.15 6.86 -14.69
N LEU A 770 30.59 6.66 -15.95
CA LEU A 770 31.12 7.74 -16.79
C LEU A 770 30.03 8.49 -17.56
N ALA A 771 28.78 8.01 -17.59
CA ALA A 771 27.66 8.73 -18.18
C ALA A 771 27.09 9.83 -17.25
N ASP A 772 26.70 10.98 -17.83
CA ASP A 772 25.88 12.03 -17.20
C ASP A 772 24.48 12.18 -17.83
N ASN A 773 24.17 11.39 -18.87
CA ASN A 773 22.82 11.13 -19.37
C ASN A 773 22.78 9.75 -20.05
N MET A 774 21.63 9.08 -19.97
CA MET A 774 21.30 7.85 -20.68
C MET A 774 19.84 7.95 -21.12
N ARG A 775 19.57 7.59 -22.37
CA ARG A 775 18.21 7.44 -22.94
C ARG A 775 18.09 6.11 -23.66
N VAL A 776 16.87 5.61 -23.78
CA VAL A 776 16.52 4.37 -24.49
C VAL A 776 15.30 4.62 -25.36
N SER A 777 15.27 4.07 -26.58
CA SER A 777 14.11 4.14 -27.46
C SER A 777 12.93 3.35 -26.89
N ALA A 778 11.70 3.76 -27.23
CA ALA A 778 10.48 3.10 -26.76
C ALA A 778 10.36 1.61 -27.18
N ASP A 779 11.15 1.14 -28.15
CA ASP A 779 11.23 -0.27 -28.55
C ASP A 779 12.43 -1.02 -27.94
N GLY A 780 13.26 -0.37 -27.11
CA GLY A 780 14.40 -0.98 -26.40
C GLY A 780 15.60 -1.32 -27.27
N ARG A 781 15.70 -0.76 -28.48
CA ARG A 781 16.73 -1.08 -29.48
C ARG A 781 17.85 -0.05 -29.61
N GLU A 782 17.58 1.22 -29.37
CA GLU A 782 18.55 2.31 -29.48
C GLU A 782 18.78 2.92 -28.10
N TYR A 783 20.04 3.20 -27.79
CA TYR A 783 20.46 3.81 -26.54
C TYR A 783 21.38 4.98 -26.87
N LEU A 784 21.22 6.10 -26.16
CA LEU A 784 22.09 7.27 -26.26
C LEU A 784 22.71 7.54 -24.89
N PHE A 785 24.03 7.59 -24.82
CA PHE A 785 24.79 7.91 -23.62
C PHE A 785 25.58 9.19 -23.84
N ARG A 786 25.56 10.11 -22.87
CA ARG A 786 26.45 11.27 -22.86
C ARG A 786 27.47 11.12 -21.73
N LEU A 787 28.76 11.20 -22.05
CA LEU A 787 29.85 11.14 -21.08
C LEU A 787 29.93 12.41 -20.22
N ARG A 788 30.33 12.27 -18.94
CA ARG A 788 30.66 13.39 -18.05
C ARG A 788 31.75 14.28 -18.67
N GLU A 789 31.68 15.57 -18.39
CA GLU A 789 32.68 16.52 -18.89
C GLU A 789 34.05 16.28 -18.24
N GLY A 790 35.12 16.38 -19.04
CA GLY A 790 36.49 16.39 -18.54
C GLY A 790 37.01 15.08 -17.94
N ILE A 791 36.36 13.93 -18.14
CA ILE A 791 36.91 12.61 -17.79
C ILE A 791 38.24 12.42 -18.52
N ARG A 792 39.24 11.89 -17.83
CA ARG A 792 40.58 11.66 -18.39
C ARG A 792 41.11 10.26 -18.12
N TRP A 793 41.87 9.77 -19.10
CA TRP A 793 42.86 8.71 -18.96
C TRP A 793 43.96 9.13 -17.97
N SER A 794 44.69 8.16 -17.41
CA SER A 794 45.70 8.37 -16.37
C SER A 794 46.95 9.12 -16.85
N ASP A 795 47.12 9.29 -18.17
CA ASP A 795 48.12 10.13 -18.81
C ASP A 795 47.65 11.58 -19.08
N GLY A 796 46.38 11.88 -18.79
CA GLY A 796 45.75 13.19 -18.97
C GLY A 796 44.98 13.39 -20.28
N HIS A 797 44.98 12.45 -21.23
CA HIS A 797 44.11 12.52 -22.42
C HIS A 797 42.63 12.41 -22.01
N LEU A 798 41.71 12.99 -22.80
CA LEU A 798 40.27 12.89 -22.54
C LEU A 798 39.75 11.49 -22.89
N VAL A 799 38.78 10.99 -22.12
CA VAL A 799 38.01 9.78 -22.48
C VAL A 799 36.82 10.20 -23.33
N THR A 800 36.67 9.59 -24.50
CA THR A 800 35.71 9.99 -25.53
C THR A 800 34.71 8.89 -25.87
N ALA A 801 33.61 9.23 -26.55
CA ALA A 801 32.68 8.24 -27.11
C ALA A 801 33.34 7.37 -28.19
N GLU A 802 34.34 7.91 -28.91
CA GLU A 802 35.13 7.17 -29.90
C GLU A 802 35.91 6.01 -29.25
N ASP A 803 36.48 6.20 -28.06
CA ASP A 803 37.17 5.14 -27.32
C ASP A 803 36.24 3.92 -27.10
N PHE A 804 34.97 4.14 -26.73
CA PHE A 804 34.00 3.05 -26.55
C PHE A 804 33.64 2.36 -27.87
N ALA A 805 33.21 3.12 -28.88
CA ALA A 805 32.77 2.57 -30.17
C ALA A 805 33.88 1.77 -30.84
N TRP A 806 35.09 2.35 -30.89
CA TRP A 806 36.28 1.70 -31.43
C TRP A 806 36.69 0.46 -30.62
N THR A 807 36.62 0.49 -29.28
CA THR A 807 36.96 -0.67 -28.44
C THR A 807 36.06 -1.88 -28.74
N TRP A 808 34.75 -1.68 -28.86
CA TRP A 808 33.81 -2.78 -29.09
C TRP A 808 33.93 -3.36 -30.51
N GLU A 809 34.26 -2.55 -31.51
CA GLU A 809 34.69 -3.06 -32.83
C GLU A 809 36.00 -3.85 -32.71
N ARG A 810 37.03 -3.27 -32.06
CA ARG A 810 38.37 -3.87 -31.98
C ARG A 810 38.40 -5.19 -31.22
N MET A 811 37.67 -5.30 -30.11
CA MET A 811 37.51 -6.54 -29.35
C MET A 811 36.96 -7.69 -30.21
N ARG A 812 36.01 -7.41 -31.11
CA ARG A 812 35.48 -8.41 -32.04
C ARG A 812 36.47 -8.73 -33.16
N ALA A 813 37.17 -7.73 -33.70
CA ALA A 813 38.17 -7.91 -34.75
C ALA A 813 39.39 -8.73 -34.29
N GLU A 814 39.81 -8.58 -33.03
CA GLU A 814 40.90 -9.36 -32.42
C GLU A 814 40.46 -10.73 -31.86
N GLY A 815 39.14 -11.00 -31.79
CA GLY A 815 38.61 -12.22 -31.17
C GLY A 815 38.84 -12.28 -29.65
N ALA A 816 38.75 -11.14 -28.96
CA ALA A 816 38.97 -11.04 -27.51
C ALA A 816 37.98 -11.94 -26.73
N VAL A 817 38.44 -12.48 -25.59
CA VAL A 817 37.79 -13.59 -24.86
C VAL A 817 36.32 -13.31 -24.54
N THR A 818 35.98 -12.08 -24.14
CA THR A 818 34.60 -11.67 -23.78
C THR A 818 33.84 -10.94 -24.91
N ALA A 819 34.39 -10.86 -26.13
CA ALA A 819 33.77 -10.13 -27.24
C ALA A 819 32.39 -10.67 -27.66
N PHE A 820 32.08 -11.94 -27.37
CA PHE A 820 30.76 -12.55 -27.61
C PHE A 820 29.64 -11.90 -26.78
N LEU A 821 29.95 -11.29 -25.63
CA LEU A 821 28.97 -10.54 -24.83
C LEU A 821 28.48 -9.26 -25.54
N LEU A 822 29.20 -8.82 -26.57
CA LEU A 822 28.86 -7.71 -27.46
C LEU A 822 28.35 -8.19 -28.84
N GLU A 823 27.97 -9.46 -28.98
CA GLU A 823 27.31 -9.95 -30.20
C GLU A 823 25.92 -9.28 -30.36
N GLY A 824 25.62 -8.80 -31.57
CA GLY A 824 24.39 -8.05 -31.87
C GLY A 824 24.33 -6.64 -31.27
N VAL A 825 25.47 -6.07 -30.86
CA VAL A 825 25.58 -4.69 -30.32
C VAL A 825 26.42 -3.81 -31.26
N GLU A 826 25.82 -2.83 -31.91
CA GLU A 826 26.55 -1.80 -32.67
C GLU A 826 26.74 -0.55 -31.83
N ALA A 827 27.85 0.18 -32.02
CA ALA A 827 28.14 1.41 -31.28
C ALA A 827 28.86 2.43 -32.16
N ARG A 828 28.58 3.72 -31.91
CA ARG A 828 29.03 4.82 -32.75
C ARG A 828 29.17 6.11 -31.93
N ALA A 829 30.30 6.79 -32.04
CA ALA A 829 30.42 8.17 -31.59
C ALA A 829 29.60 9.10 -32.52
N LEU A 830 28.73 9.91 -31.94
CA LEU A 830 28.04 11.01 -32.65
C LEU A 830 28.83 12.33 -32.50
N ASP A 831 29.46 12.52 -31.35
CA ASP A 831 30.42 13.58 -31.04
C ASP A 831 31.43 13.07 -29.99
N GLU A 832 32.26 13.94 -29.42
CA GLU A 832 33.29 13.58 -28.44
C GLU A 832 32.73 12.92 -27.16
N ARG A 833 31.49 13.26 -26.76
CA ARG A 833 30.84 12.79 -25.53
C ARG A 833 29.60 11.93 -25.77
N THR A 834 28.93 12.04 -26.92
CA THR A 834 27.70 11.29 -27.22
C THR A 834 27.98 9.98 -27.94
N LEU A 835 27.64 8.87 -27.29
CA LEU A 835 27.69 7.51 -27.82
C LEU A 835 26.28 7.01 -28.17
N GLU A 836 26.07 6.66 -29.43
CA GLU A 836 24.91 5.90 -29.91
C GLU A 836 25.23 4.40 -29.82
N VAL A 837 24.31 3.60 -29.26
CA VAL A 837 24.41 2.14 -29.19
C VAL A 837 23.11 1.52 -29.70
N ARG A 838 23.21 0.57 -30.63
CA ARG A 838 22.07 -0.20 -31.16
C ARG A 838 22.18 -1.67 -30.76
N VAL A 839 21.04 -2.30 -30.48
CA VAL A 839 20.94 -3.74 -30.25
C VAL A 839 19.97 -4.41 -31.24
N ASP A 840 20.38 -5.57 -31.73
CA ASP A 840 19.66 -6.43 -32.71
C ASP A 840 18.21 -6.78 -32.31
N ARG A 841 17.95 -6.83 -31.00
CA ARG A 841 16.67 -7.09 -30.35
C ARG A 841 16.66 -6.44 -28.96
N PRO A 842 15.48 -6.17 -28.37
CA PRO A 842 15.40 -5.61 -27.03
C PRO A 842 16.05 -6.57 -26.01
N ARG A 843 16.81 -6.00 -25.06
CA ARG A 843 17.61 -6.74 -24.07
C ARG A 843 17.44 -6.06 -22.70
N PRO A 844 16.43 -6.46 -21.88
CA PRO A 844 16.15 -5.81 -20.60
C PRO A 844 17.34 -5.77 -19.63
N SER A 845 18.18 -6.81 -19.61
CA SER A 845 19.40 -6.87 -18.79
C SER A 845 20.62 -6.14 -19.38
N PHE A 846 20.51 -5.47 -20.53
CA PHE A 846 21.64 -4.78 -21.17
C PHE A 846 22.32 -3.69 -20.31
N PRO A 847 21.62 -2.90 -19.46
CA PRO A 847 22.28 -1.97 -18.54
C PRO A 847 23.26 -2.64 -17.57
N TYR A 848 23.03 -3.91 -17.18
CA TYR A 848 24.00 -4.68 -16.38
C TYR A 848 25.25 -5.04 -17.19
N ALA A 849 25.11 -5.42 -18.47
CA ALA A 849 26.26 -5.70 -19.33
C ALA A 849 27.14 -4.45 -19.54
N LEU A 850 26.54 -3.27 -19.67
CA LEU A 850 27.22 -1.96 -19.75
C LEU A 850 27.79 -1.46 -18.41
N ALA A 851 27.48 -2.15 -17.31
CA ALA A 851 28.04 -1.91 -15.98
C ALA A 851 29.21 -2.86 -15.64
N SER A 852 29.46 -3.88 -16.47
CA SER A 852 30.51 -4.88 -16.28
C SER A 852 31.78 -4.59 -17.10
N VAL A 853 32.94 -5.04 -16.60
CA VAL A 853 34.28 -4.69 -17.10
C VAL A 853 34.49 -4.96 -18.59
N TRP A 854 33.89 -6.01 -19.15
CA TRP A 854 33.97 -6.36 -20.58
C TRP A 854 33.33 -5.33 -21.53
N SER A 855 32.58 -4.35 -21.03
CA SER A 855 32.08 -3.21 -21.81
C SER A 855 32.96 -1.95 -21.74
N PHE A 856 34.00 -1.95 -20.90
CA PHE A 856 34.78 -0.74 -20.59
C PHE A 856 35.77 -0.40 -21.73
N PRO A 857 36.10 0.89 -21.94
CA PRO A 857 36.88 1.32 -23.10
C PRO A 857 38.37 1.01 -22.94
N TRP A 858 39.06 0.94 -24.06
CA TRP A 858 40.52 0.99 -24.19
C TRP A 858 40.97 2.39 -24.59
N PRO A 859 42.17 2.85 -24.18
CA PRO A 859 42.76 4.12 -24.64
C PRO A 859 43.15 4.01 -26.11
N LYS A 860 42.31 4.53 -27.02
CA LYS A 860 42.53 4.38 -28.47
C LYS A 860 43.87 4.96 -28.92
N HIS A 861 44.28 6.10 -28.36
CA HIS A 861 45.55 6.77 -28.68
C HIS A 861 46.78 5.93 -28.31
N GLU A 862 46.68 5.10 -27.28
CA GLU A 862 47.75 4.18 -26.90
C GLU A 862 47.80 2.94 -27.79
N TRP A 863 46.65 2.43 -28.25
CA TRP A 863 46.64 1.43 -29.32
C TRP A 863 47.25 1.99 -30.60
N ASP A 864 46.88 3.20 -31.01
CA ASP A 864 47.44 3.86 -32.21
C ASP A 864 48.97 4.10 -32.07
N ARG A 865 49.50 4.17 -30.83
CA ARG A 865 50.92 4.35 -30.51
C ARG A 865 51.72 3.04 -30.41
N LEU A 866 51.16 2.01 -29.79
CA LEU A 866 51.87 0.77 -29.40
C LEU A 866 51.32 -0.51 -30.08
N GLY A 867 50.20 -0.43 -30.79
CA GLY A 867 49.50 -1.59 -31.33
C GLY A 867 49.02 -2.53 -30.21
N PRO A 868 48.93 -3.85 -30.46
CA PRO A 868 48.47 -4.84 -29.48
C PRO A 868 49.24 -4.86 -28.15
N ASP A 869 50.48 -4.37 -28.11
CA ASP A 869 51.29 -4.35 -26.88
C ASP A 869 50.94 -3.21 -25.91
N TRP A 870 49.98 -2.33 -26.24
CA TRP A 870 49.47 -1.30 -25.32
C TRP A 870 49.04 -1.89 -23.96
N CYS A 871 48.43 -3.08 -23.96
CA CYS A 871 47.93 -3.75 -22.76
C CYS A 871 49.05 -4.29 -21.85
N ARG A 872 50.30 -4.25 -22.34
CA ARG A 872 51.54 -4.62 -21.63
C ARG A 872 52.37 -3.41 -21.19
N ALA A 873 51.91 -2.18 -21.47
CA ALA A 873 52.60 -0.96 -21.04
C ALA A 873 52.73 -0.85 -19.52
N GLU A 874 53.79 -0.18 -19.09
CA GLU A 874 54.08 0.22 -17.70
C GLU A 874 54.51 1.70 -17.70
N PRO A 875 53.77 2.62 -17.05
CA PRO A 875 52.44 2.42 -16.48
C PRO A 875 51.38 2.10 -17.56
N LEU A 876 50.38 1.28 -17.21
CA LEU A 876 49.25 0.97 -18.08
C LEU A 876 48.25 2.14 -18.07
N VAL A 877 47.98 2.74 -19.24
CA VAL A 877 47.01 3.84 -19.34
C VAL A 877 45.59 3.33 -19.08
N SER A 878 44.90 4.01 -18.16
CA SER A 878 43.66 3.53 -17.51
C SER A 878 42.75 4.71 -17.13
N ASN A 879 41.45 4.50 -16.94
CA ASN A 879 40.48 5.58 -16.62
C ASN A 879 39.77 5.40 -15.25
N GLY A 880 40.12 4.34 -14.51
CA GLY A 880 39.58 4.03 -13.18
C GLY A 880 40.39 4.64 -12.02
N PRO A 881 40.07 4.25 -10.77
CA PRO A 881 40.70 4.80 -9.56
C PRO A 881 42.20 4.57 -9.43
N TYR A 882 42.76 3.56 -10.10
CA TYR A 882 44.18 3.21 -10.03
C TYR A 882 44.81 2.95 -11.41
N VAL A 883 46.14 2.93 -11.42
CA VAL A 883 47.03 2.74 -12.57
C VAL A 883 47.99 1.59 -12.24
N LEU A 884 48.14 0.60 -13.13
CA LEU A 884 49.12 -0.47 -12.94
C LEU A 884 50.51 0.08 -13.29
N VAL A 885 51.41 0.14 -12.31
CA VAL A 885 52.76 0.71 -12.47
C VAL A 885 53.88 -0.33 -12.46
N GLU A 886 53.62 -1.53 -11.92
CA GLU A 886 54.56 -2.66 -11.87
C GLU A 886 53.80 -3.98 -12.02
N ARG A 887 54.26 -4.85 -12.92
CA ARG A 887 53.66 -6.15 -13.28
C ARG A 887 54.72 -7.24 -13.33
N ARG A 888 54.78 -8.09 -12.30
CA ARG A 888 55.68 -9.25 -12.20
C ARG A 888 54.90 -10.54 -11.95
N PRO A 889 55.48 -11.73 -12.24
CA PRO A 889 54.84 -13.02 -11.94
C PRO A 889 54.40 -13.19 -10.49
N GLU A 890 55.18 -12.63 -9.55
CA GLU A 890 54.96 -12.72 -8.10
C GLU A 890 54.28 -11.49 -7.47
N ARG A 891 54.10 -10.39 -8.22
CA ARG A 891 53.65 -9.11 -7.66
C ARG A 891 53.08 -8.14 -8.70
N LEU A 892 51.97 -7.50 -8.35
CA LEU A 892 51.46 -6.29 -9.01
C LEU A 892 51.56 -5.07 -8.08
N VAL A 893 51.70 -3.86 -8.64
CA VAL A 893 51.52 -2.61 -7.89
C VAL A 893 50.60 -1.66 -8.65
N LEU A 894 49.58 -1.19 -7.95
CA LEU A 894 48.62 -0.19 -8.42
C LEU A 894 48.86 1.13 -7.68
N GLU A 895 49.02 2.24 -8.40
CA GLU A 895 49.07 3.59 -7.81
C GLU A 895 47.79 4.39 -8.09
N ALA A 896 47.45 5.31 -7.17
CA ALA A 896 46.26 6.14 -7.24
C ALA A 896 46.27 7.06 -8.47
N ASN A 897 45.26 6.94 -9.33
CA ASN A 897 45.13 7.77 -10.52
C ASN A 897 44.89 9.25 -10.13
N PRO A 898 45.77 10.20 -10.52
CA PRO A 898 45.63 11.61 -10.17
C PRO A 898 44.53 12.33 -10.98
N HIS A 899 44.09 11.76 -12.09
CA HIS A 899 43.05 12.29 -12.97
C HIS A 899 41.64 11.77 -12.65
N TYR A 900 41.52 10.65 -11.93
CA TYR A 900 40.24 10.13 -11.48
C TYR A 900 39.57 11.04 -10.44
N ARG A 901 38.24 11.21 -10.53
CA ARG A 901 37.43 12.08 -9.66
C ARG A 901 36.32 11.37 -8.88
N GLY A 902 36.16 10.06 -9.06
CA GLY A 902 35.22 9.26 -8.27
C GLY A 902 35.74 8.93 -6.87
N ARG A 903 34.93 8.20 -6.08
CA ARG A 903 35.35 7.66 -4.78
C ARG A 903 36.52 6.68 -4.97
N ARG A 904 37.63 6.90 -4.23
CA ARG A 904 38.81 6.01 -4.12
C ARG A 904 39.19 5.67 -2.67
N GLY A 905 38.81 6.53 -1.71
CA GLY A 905 39.39 6.51 -0.37
C GLY A 905 40.77 7.19 -0.31
N ASN A 906 41.43 7.10 0.85
CA ASN A 906 42.75 7.68 1.10
C ASN A 906 43.94 6.77 0.69
N ILE A 907 43.68 5.63 0.05
CA ILE A 907 44.73 4.75 -0.46
C ILE A 907 45.49 5.45 -1.61
N ARG A 908 46.82 5.41 -1.55
CA ARG A 908 47.78 5.86 -2.57
C ARG A 908 48.31 4.71 -3.41
N GLU A 909 48.52 3.55 -2.80
CA GLU A 909 49.24 2.42 -3.39
C GLU A 909 48.62 1.11 -2.91
N ILE A 910 48.36 0.17 -3.83
CA ILE A 910 47.96 -1.21 -3.52
C ILE A 910 49.05 -2.13 -4.07
N ALA A 911 49.70 -2.88 -3.19
CA ALA A 911 50.62 -3.96 -3.57
C ALA A 911 49.87 -5.29 -3.48
N ILE A 912 49.81 -6.03 -4.58
CA ILE A 912 49.14 -7.34 -4.65
C ILE A 912 50.19 -8.42 -4.86
N ALA A 913 50.30 -9.36 -3.91
CA ALA A 913 51.07 -10.57 -4.11
C ALA A 913 50.27 -11.59 -4.95
N THR A 914 50.91 -12.17 -5.97
CA THR A 914 50.39 -13.33 -6.70
C THR A 914 51.11 -14.55 -6.17
N ASP A 915 50.54 -15.13 -5.11
CA ASP A 915 51.19 -16.18 -4.33
C ASP A 915 51.01 -17.55 -5.03
N PRO A 916 52.05 -18.42 -5.09
CA PRO A 916 51.87 -19.80 -5.52
C PRO A 916 50.95 -20.61 -4.58
N HIS A 917 50.77 -20.16 -3.33
CA HIS A 917 49.83 -20.72 -2.38
C HIS A 917 48.41 -20.17 -2.61
N ALA A 918 47.39 -21.03 -2.47
CA ALA A 918 45.99 -20.66 -2.72
C ALA A 918 45.05 -21.28 -1.68
N GLY A 919 43.93 -20.60 -1.40
CA GLY A 919 42.97 -21.05 -0.39
C GLY A 919 43.53 -20.93 1.03
N ASP A 920 43.53 -22.03 1.76
CA ASP A 920 43.89 -22.11 3.18
C ASP A 920 45.24 -21.49 3.55
N GLU A 921 46.30 -21.82 2.82
CA GLU A 921 47.66 -21.34 3.09
C GLU A 921 47.76 -19.80 2.95
N LEU A 922 47.02 -19.22 2.00
CA LEU A 922 46.96 -17.77 1.80
C LEU A 922 46.14 -17.06 2.89
N PHE A 923 45.09 -17.73 3.38
CA PHE A 923 44.28 -17.27 4.51
C PHE A 923 45.06 -17.31 5.82
N ASP A 924 45.86 -18.34 6.07
CA ASP A 924 46.73 -18.41 7.25
C ASP A 924 47.83 -17.31 7.23
N LEU A 925 48.44 -17.03 6.07
CA LEU A 925 49.36 -15.88 5.93
C LEU A 925 48.68 -14.55 6.28
N TRP A 926 47.44 -14.33 5.84
CA TRP A 926 46.67 -13.15 6.25
C TRP A 926 46.36 -13.14 7.76
N ARG A 927 46.02 -14.29 8.37
CA ARG A 927 45.84 -14.41 9.85
C ARG A 927 47.12 -14.11 10.63
N GLU A 928 48.30 -14.35 10.06
CA GLU A 928 49.60 -13.96 10.64
C GLU A 928 49.91 -12.46 10.49
N GLY A 929 49.03 -11.68 9.87
CA GLY A 929 49.21 -10.24 9.63
C GLY A 929 50.12 -9.93 8.46
N ARG A 930 50.27 -10.85 7.48
CA ARG A 930 51.14 -10.64 6.31
C ARG A 930 50.57 -9.63 5.30
N TYR A 931 49.25 -9.49 5.28
CA TYR A 931 48.45 -8.71 4.34
C TYR A 931 47.34 -7.96 5.12
N ASP A 932 46.97 -6.75 4.69
CA ASP A 932 45.95 -5.93 5.38
C ASP A 932 44.53 -6.45 5.11
N VAL A 933 44.27 -6.86 3.87
CA VAL A 933 42.96 -7.33 3.38
C VAL A 933 43.16 -8.56 2.50
N LEU A 934 42.26 -9.53 2.58
CA LEU A 934 42.23 -10.72 1.72
C LEU A 934 40.79 -11.00 1.27
N ALA A 935 40.60 -11.22 -0.03
CA ALA A 935 39.33 -11.73 -0.57
C ALA A 935 39.27 -13.26 -0.42
N VAL A 936 38.16 -13.78 0.11
CA VAL A 936 37.97 -15.22 0.35
C VAL A 936 36.57 -15.67 -0.09
N ASN A 937 36.48 -16.87 -0.64
CA ASN A 937 35.24 -17.46 -1.18
C ASN A 937 34.59 -18.48 -0.22
N ARG A 938 34.81 -18.32 1.09
CA ARG A 938 34.33 -19.22 2.16
C ARG A 938 34.11 -18.46 3.48
N PRO A 939 33.28 -18.97 4.42
CA PRO A 939 33.09 -18.36 5.74
C PRO A 939 34.39 -18.23 6.54
N VAL A 940 34.49 -17.18 7.36
CA VAL A 940 35.64 -16.88 8.22
C VAL A 940 35.17 -16.71 9.66
N ASP A 941 35.56 -17.66 10.52
CA ASP A 941 35.30 -17.63 11.96
C ASP A 941 36.59 -17.42 12.77
N GLY A 942 36.44 -16.82 13.96
CA GLY A 942 37.47 -16.86 15.01
C GLY A 942 38.77 -16.10 14.68
N VAL A 943 38.66 -14.90 14.11
CA VAL A 943 39.73 -13.90 14.05
C VAL A 943 39.32 -12.70 14.89
N ALA A 944 40.19 -12.24 15.80
CA ALA A 944 39.92 -11.05 16.61
C ALA A 944 40.15 -9.77 15.80
N ASP A 945 39.44 -8.71 16.16
CA ASP A 945 39.59 -7.35 15.60
C ASP A 945 39.47 -7.24 14.07
N THR A 946 38.80 -8.21 13.42
CA THR A 946 38.43 -8.17 11.99
C THR A 946 36.91 -8.29 11.83
N GLU A 947 36.32 -7.46 10.97
CA GLU A 947 34.94 -7.59 10.50
C GLU A 947 34.96 -8.06 9.03
N PRO A 948 34.40 -9.23 8.67
CA PRO A 948 34.32 -9.66 7.27
C PRO A 948 33.22 -8.88 6.54
N GLU A 949 33.57 -8.22 5.42
CA GLU A 949 32.63 -7.46 4.58
C GLU A 949 32.19 -8.32 3.38
N PRO A 950 30.95 -8.88 3.37
CA PRO A 950 30.47 -9.68 2.26
C PRO A 950 30.08 -8.79 1.06
N PHE A 951 30.53 -9.17 -0.13
CA PHE A 951 30.13 -8.55 -1.40
C PHE A 951 29.57 -9.62 -2.36
N SER A 952 28.78 -9.18 -3.35
CA SER A 952 28.23 -10.06 -4.38
C SER A 952 28.87 -9.77 -5.74
N GLU A 953 29.16 -10.82 -6.50
CA GLU A 953 29.68 -10.75 -7.87
C GLU A 953 28.73 -11.48 -8.83
N LEU A 954 28.54 -10.94 -10.04
CA LEU A 954 27.76 -11.58 -11.11
C LEU A 954 28.66 -12.46 -12.00
N GLY A 955 29.14 -13.57 -11.42
CA GLY A 955 29.91 -14.60 -12.12
C GLY A 955 29.10 -15.88 -12.38
N LEU A 956 29.63 -16.77 -13.23
CA LEU A 956 29.12 -18.13 -13.42
C LEU A 956 30.26 -19.10 -13.73
N THR A 957 30.47 -20.07 -12.85
CA THR A 957 31.42 -21.18 -13.04
C THR A 957 30.73 -22.30 -13.85
N PHE A 958 31.37 -22.78 -14.91
CA PHE A 958 30.80 -23.79 -15.81
C PHE A 958 31.84 -24.81 -16.29
N VAL A 959 31.37 -26.01 -16.64
CA VAL A 959 32.15 -27.03 -17.35
C VAL A 959 31.85 -26.89 -18.85
N GLY A 960 32.79 -26.33 -19.60
CA GLY A 960 32.68 -26.16 -21.05
C GLY A 960 33.25 -27.35 -21.85
N PHE A 961 32.60 -27.73 -22.94
CA PHE A 961 33.13 -28.69 -23.90
C PHE A 961 33.77 -27.99 -25.10
N ASN A 962 34.99 -28.37 -25.47
CA ASN A 962 35.57 -27.93 -26.74
C ASN A 962 34.91 -28.67 -27.91
N ALA A 963 33.88 -28.05 -28.51
CA ALA A 963 33.11 -28.60 -29.61
C ALA A 963 33.89 -28.77 -30.94
N SER A 964 35.18 -28.44 -30.97
CA SER A 964 36.08 -28.68 -32.13
C SER A 964 37.03 -29.87 -31.93
N MET A 965 36.99 -30.58 -30.79
CA MET A 965 37.86 -31.74 -30.51
C MET A 965 37.05 -33.02 -30.29
N GLU A 966 37.48 -34.13 -30.90
CA GLU A 966 36.94 -35.47 -30.63
C GLU A 966 37.15 -35.86 -29.15
N PRO A 967 36.18 -36.53 -28.48
CA PRO A 967 34.84 -36.91 -28.97
C PRO A 967 33.77 -35.82 -28.77
N PHE A 968 34.14 -34.66 -28.20
CA PHE A 968 33.24 -33.56 -27.86
C PHE A 968 32.75 -32.74 -29.06
N SER A 969 33.29 -32.99 -30.26
CA SER A 969 32.71 -32.61 -31.56
C SER A 969 31.26 -33.10 -31.71
N SER A 970 30.98 -34.32 -31.25
CA SER A 970 29.64 -34.92 -31.25
C SER A 970 28.74 -34.28 -30.21
N GLU A 971 27.62 -33.70 -30.66
CA GLU A 971 26.62 -33.13 -29.74
C GLU A 971 26.01 -34.19 -28.83
N ALA A 972 25.78 -35.41 -29.33
CA ALA A 972 25.27 -36.51 -28.51
C ALA A 972 26.22 -36.86 -27.35
N VAL A 973 27.54 -36.80 -27.57
CA VAL A 973 28.54 -37.00 -26.51
C VAL A 973 28.49 -35.85 -25.50
N ARG A 974 28.41 -34.59 -25.95
CA ARG A 974 28.25 -33.44 -25.04
C ARG A 974 26.98 -33.54 -24.19
N ARG A 975 25.84 -33.91 -24.80
CA ARG A 975 24.56 -34.13 -24.09
C ARG A 975 24.65 -35.28 -23.08
N ALA A 976 25.18 -36.44 -23.48
CA ALA A 976 25.32 -37.59 -22.60
C ALA A 976 26.20 -37.29 -21.37
N VAL A 977 27.32 -36.59 -21.54
CA VAL A 977 28.17 -36.18 -20.41
C VAL A 977 27.46 -35.12 -19.55
N ALA A 978 26.79 -34.13 -20.15
CA ALA A 978 26.02 -33.13 -19.41
C ALA A 978 24.82 -33.71 -18.63
N HIS A 979 24.24 -34.82 -19.08
CA HIS A 979 23.18 -35.53 -18.36
C HIS A 979 23.71 -36.49 -17.29
N ALA A 980 24.96 -36.95 -17.39
CA ALA A 980 25.60 -37.83 -16.41
C ALA A 980 26.32 -37.07 -15.27
N LEU A 981 26.46 -35.74 -15.37
CA LEU A 981 27.04 -34.88 -14.34
C LEU A 981 25.95 -34.34 -13.40
N ASP A 982 26.06 -34.64 -12.11
CA ASP A 982 25.30 -33.90 -11.09
C ASP A 982 26.01 -32.57 -10.77
N ALA A 983 25.38 -31.47 -11.17
CA ALA A 983 25.94 -30.13 -10.98
C ALA A 983 26.00 -29.70 -9.50
N ALA A 984 25.17 -30.28 -8.63
CA ALA A 984 25.21 -30.01 -7.19
C ALA A 984 26.35 -30.78 -6.51
N GLU A 985 26.57 -32.06 -6.85
CA GLU A 985 27.76 -32.79 -6.37
C GLU A 985 29.06 -32.12 -6.85
N VAL A 986 29.11 -31.62 -8.08
CA VAL A 986 30.28 -30.88 -8.61
C VAL A 986 30.53 -29.59 -7.82
N ALA A 987 29.51 -28.79 -7.50
CA ALA A 987 29.71 -27.57 -6.71
C ALA A 987 30.17 -27.87 -5.27
N VAL A 988 29.60 -28.90 -4.63
CA VAL A 988 30.03 -29.37 -3.29
C VAL A 988 31.47 -29.86 -3.33
N ALA A 989 31.86 -30.63 -4.35
CA ALA A 989 33.22 -31.14 -4.52
C ALA A 989 34.26 -30.03 -4.80
N LEU A 990 33.84 -28.90 -5.37
CA LEU A 990 34.70 -27.73 -5.58
C LEU A 990 34.90 -26.88 -4.30
N GLY A 991 34.11 -27.10 -3.25
CA GLY A 991 34.29 -26.45 -1.93
C GLY A 991 34.06 -24.92 -1.91
N THR A 992 33.57 -24.34 -3.00
CA THR A 992 33.30 -22.89 -3.11
C THR A 992 31.94 -22.52 -2.51
N SER A 993 31.78 -21.28 -2.06
CA SER A 993 30.45 -20.68 -1.77
C SER A 993 29.58 -20.40 -3.01
N SER A 994 29.94 -20.91 -4.19
CA SER A 994 29.17 -20.74 -5.44
C SER A 994 27.93 -21.63 -5.45
N THR A 995 26.77 -21.06 -5.75
CA THR A 995 25.53 -21.82 -5.96
C THR A 995 25.64 -22.68 -7.25
N PRO A 996 25.29 -23.96 -7.23
CA PRO A 996 25.23 -24.76 -8.45
C PRO A 996 24.10 -24.25 -9.36
N ALA A 997 24.43 -23.85 -10.59
CA ALA A 997 23.46 -23.49 -11.62
C ALA A 997 22.80 -24.75 -12.24
N VAL A 998 22.07 -25.53 -11.43
CA VAL A 998 21.46 -26.83 -11.82
C VAL A 998 20.41 -26.68 -12.94
N ARG A 999 19.87 -25.48 -13.14
CA ARG A 999 18.88 -25.15 -14.17
C ARG A 999 19.20 -23.79 -14.77
N GLY A 1000 19.04 -23.67 -16.09
CA GLY A 1000 19.17 -22.41 -16.83
C GLY A 1000 20.36 -22.30 -17.78
N GLY A 1001 20.46 -21.17 -18.47
CA GLY A 1001 21.50 -20.88 -19.47
C GLY A 1001 22.71 -20.14 -18.89
N ALA A 1002 23.52 -19.53 -19.77
CA ALA A 1002 24.74 -18.81 -19.42
C ALA A 1002 24.53 -17.48 -18.65
N ILE A 1003 23.28 -17.09 -18.36
CA ILE A 1003 22.95 -15.94 -17.52
C ILE A 1003 22.97 -16.42 -16.06
N PRO A 1004 23.79 -15.83 -15.16
CA PRO A 1004 23.81 -16.20 -13.74
C PRO A 1004 22.41 -16.22 -13.14
N PRO A 1005 22.06 -17.17 -12.24
CA PRO A 1005 20.71 -17.25 -11.69
C PRO A 1005 20.19 -15.93 -11.11
N ALA A 1006 21.06 -15.13 -10.47
CA ALA A 1006 20.82 -13.79 -9.92
C ALA A 1006 20.53 -12.68 -10.95
N MET A 1007 20.86 -12.84 -12.24
CA MET A 1007 20.63 -11.82 -13.28
C MET A 1007 19.22 -11.92 -13.90
N PRO A 1008 18.49 -10.80 -14.12
CA PRO A 1008 17.24 -10.78 -14.87
C PRO A 1008 17.38 -11.35 -16.29
N GLY A 1009 16.35 -12.04 -16.77
CA GLY A 1009 16.39 -12.84 -18.01
C GLY A 1009 17.03 -14.22 -17.85
N HIS A 1010 17.47 -14.61 -16.65
CA HIS A 1010 17.76 -16.01 -16.36
C HIS A 1010 16.48 -16.85 -16.51
N SER A 1011 16.54 -17.94 -17.27
CA SER A 1011 15.40 -18.84 -17.44
C SER A 1011 15.79 -20.29 -17.19
N THR A 1012 15.22 -20.88 -16.14
CA THR A 1012 15.39 -22.29 -15.74
C THR A 1012 14.96 -23.28 -16.83
N ARG A 1013 14.16 -22.83 -17.80
CA ARG A 1013 13.64 -23.61 -18.94
C ARG A 1013 14.64 -23.87 -20.06
N VAL A 1014 15.85 -23.30 -19.99
CA VAL A 1014 16.91 -23.49 -21.01
C VAL A 1014 17.58 -24.88 -20.93
N ARG A 1015 17.28 -25.69 -19.91
CA ARG A 1015 17.76 -27.07 -19.79
C ARG A 1015 17.26 -27.94 -20.96
N ILE A 1016 18.19 -28.61 -21.65
CA ILE A 1016 17.88 -29.71 -22.58
C ILE A 1016 17.11 -30.80 -21.80
N PRO A 1017 15.93 -31.25 -22.25
CA PRO A 1017 15.20 -32.35 -21.63
C PRO A 1017 16.08 -33.59 -21.49
N TYR A 1018 15.91 -34.34 -20.41
CA TYR A 1018 16.58 -35.64 -20.27
C TYR A 1018 15.88 -36.65 -21.17
N ASP A 1019 16.49 -36.93 -22.32
CA ASP A 1019 16.04 -37.96 -23.25
C ASP A 1019 16.73 -39.30 -22.92
N LEU A 1020 16.04 -40.40 -23.20
CA LEU A 1020 16.47 -41.78 -22.92
C LEU A 1020 16.66 -42.62 -24.20
N GLU A 1021 16.31 -42.08 -25.37
CA GLU A 1021 16.51 -42.70 -26.70
C GLU A 1021 17.77 -42.16 -27.42
#